data_AF-A0A821ALY6-F1
#
_entry.id   AF-A0A821ALY6-F1
#
_cell.length_a   1.000
_cell.length_b   1.000
_cell.length_c   1.000
_cell.angle_alpha   90.00
_cell.angle_beta   90.00
_cell.angle_gamma   90.00
#
_symmetry.space_group_name_H-M   'P 1'
#
loop_
_entity.id
_entity.type
_entity.pdbx_description
1 polymer ?
#
loop_
_entity_poly.entity_id
_entity_poly.type
_entity_poly.pdbx_seq_one_letter_code
_entity_poly.pdbx_strand_id
1 'polypeptide(L)'
;MSTGITTSITPLPVRRSQDFYISATINRHCENLSMTTDWTIANCTGGCSSWKPLPASIVKRSNELLVRARALEYGLYAFNLTVTIVETTPIRKSEITYVMVNPSGITANLIKLGTSMVTHGFQHDLILDPGQYSGDPDDENDKLNATEWNYKYSCRIYHQYDAIGKWADIDNHSDSNSCFYNSPNKEKSWRYGSNGSRSSITILRNTLAMNQTYQFRVIMDHIRNASQQATGYVFVRVVDSGPYMVIIGCVITTMCSPNLEFQYINPSTQVSLYSQPANESLTPNSIKWTVHQGFMNKSSDGENRTQFKEIANYPDNWFFGRETANFTASNALFLQNSNITFWHFEVVYTFNDVNSSSALDFEINQPPRPGDCSIDPSNGTTSTMFKISCWGWNDTDKIKDFSFYAWTADIGHRVMLGSTTGSTTGSVSSSTFELLLPAGSGDKSSVLVSVQVQDSRNCVTELNITTVSVVTNSNDINELISAIQAAATKNSAVSSNSSLKKLLDNSSPTVVAQLVTTISQTVNQITNNTITTAIATGMPAASIFISPLGGQKIEGSSESANESTIKEYMRLLNDHASTREFLMESVTNTNSSEWGHLLLQASSLARLTQATNQLTRKTCKLASAKCREIAIALNQRATKVSYEDIEMIANQIIPCATNVLSAINMPLQQRGKILELDSSRSGGISEDNNDDTNSELDGANLNSFDSKDEPSHERNIYYQKLAAKKVAMEVKTTLESIAATLKVHLNEGQHMTINTPAVFTAWEAAPRDSLLNKTIVPFENAQIRLPTTLNLNLNSSERISLRSMVQPLAIASASGSQVNNSLSTMISLSAFDFNGMEIQIQANYTHPIELIIPRDPNLTIPDMKLFNVTSIHIPNQQFYFHLIDIAQPNENLTVSLHFEIRPQNRNLNYLFIFKFDGPPQLNTAIKDIDDWYLFCSSNITDDGIHRYFIDNNRTAKHRSVTVGLRELNNTELCSNNTSAPPIFDQSFKFSSDYELRTFTSGCYYLDPNNNWQSEGLLVGPKTNHTQTQCFSTHLTTFVSGYSNVPCPVIKNPIFLSDDKINVEMNIDRSLYSYQHNSNLSVSYFTQSRLGTFNNEFSSLVPVCLHHHIDKLSVPDLAGYHSKKHGDDWKKFERDTPRVLFPYIW
;
A
#
# COMPACT_ATOMS: atom_id res chain seq x y z
N MET A 1 -26.86 6.97 -47.15
CA MET A 1 -28.27 7.14 -47.60
C MET A 1 -29.16 7.12 -46.35
N SER A 2 -30.35 7.72 -46.42
CA SER A 2 -31.23 7.87 -45.25
C SER A 2 -32.29 6.76 -45.15
N THR A 3 -32.36 6.12 -43.99
CA THR A 3 -33.61 5.58 -43.43
C THR A 3 -33.73 6.08 -41.99
N GLY A 4 -34.91 6.57 -41.62
CA GLY A 4 -35.13 7.14 -40.29
C GLY A 4 -35.49 6.06 -39.28
N ILE A 5 -34.81 6.04 -38.15
CA ILE A 5 -35.29 5.39 -36.92
C ILE A 5 -35.39 6.48 -35.86
N THR A 6 -36.60 6.97 -35.61
CA THR A 6 -36.89 7.83 -34.47
C THR A 6 -36.96 6.96 -33.21
N THR A 7 -35.81 6.64 -32.63
CA THR A 7 -35.76 6.07 -31.28
C THR A 7 -36.34 7.10 -30.30
N SER A 8 -37.31 6.67 -29.49
CA SER A 8 -37.83 7.48 -28.39
C SER A 8 -36.82 7.46 -27.24
N ILE A 9 -35.79 8.32 -27.34
CA ILE A 9 -34.76 8.45 -26.32
C ILE A 9 -35.39 9.11 -25.09
N THR A 10 -35.74 8.30 -24.08
CA THR A 10 -36.11 8.79 -22.76
C THR A 10 -34.88 9.44 -22.11
N PRO A 11 -34.99 10.67 -21.58
CA PRO A 11 -33.84 11.36 -20.98
C PRO A 11 -33.40 10.67 -19.70
N LEU A 12 -32.09 10.57 -19.49
CA LEU A 12 -31.49 9.98 -18.28
C LEU A 12 -31.84 10.86 -17.05
N PRO A 13 -32.59 10.37 -16.06
CA PRO A 13 -32.88 11.16 -14.86
C PRO A 13 -31.70 11.09 -13.88
N VAL A 14 -31.18 12.25 -13.48
CA VAL A 14 -30.06 12.38 -12.53
C VAL A 14 -30.45 13.36 -11.42
N ARG A 15 -30.00 13.15 -10.18
CA ARG A 15 -30.16 14.11 -9.08
C ARG A 15 -29.10 15.21 -9.17
N ARG A 16 -29.43 16.46 -8.88
CA ARG A 16 -28.45 17.56 -8.95
C ARG A 16 -27.28 17.38 -7.96
N SER A 17 -27.45 16.65 -6.86
CA SER A 17 -26.36 16.26 -5.93
C SER A 17 -25.42 15.17 -6.45
N GLN A 18 -25.65 14.62 -7.65
CA GLN A 18 -24.97 13.44 -8.18
C GLN A 18 -24.05 13.79 -9.36
N ASP A 19 -22.82 13.26 -9.36
CA ASP A 19 -21.93 13.24 -10.53
C ASP A 19 -22.52 12.32 -11.62
N PHE A 20 -22.44 12.71 -12.90
CA PHE A 20 -22.79 11.83 -14.01
C PHE A 20 -21.85 11.98 -15.22
N TYR A 21 -21.81 10.94 -16.04
CA TYR A 21 -20.92 10.81 -17.18
C TYR A 21 -21.70 10.59 -18.47
N ILE A 22 -21.13 11.04 -19.59
CA ILE A 22 -21.62 10.74 -20.94
C ILE A 22 -20.42 10.26 -21.75
N SER A 23 -20.39 8.96 -22.06
CA SER A 23 -19.37 8.33 -22.91
C SER A 23 -19.96 8.01 -24.29
N ALA A 24 -19.16 8.20 -25.34
CA ALA A 24 -19.55 7.90 -26.72
C ALA A 24 -18.60 6.89 -27.37
N THR A 25 -19.13 5.74 -27.77
CA THR A 25 -18.38 4.73 -28.54
C THR A 25 -18.43 5.06 -30.02
N ILE A 26 -17.27 5.24 -30.67
CA ILE A 26 -17.18 5.73 -32.05
C ILE A 26 -16.63 4.62 -32.96
N ASN A 27 -17.53 3.72 -33.38
CA ASN A 27 -17.17 2.60 -34.25
C ASN A 27 -16.73 3.10 -35.65
N ARG A 28 -15.56 2.65 -36.09
CA ARG A 28 -14.93 2.99 -37.38
C ARG A 28 -14.71 1.74 -38.22
N HIS A 29 -14.71 1.91 -39.54
CA HIS A 29 -14.39 0.84 -40.52
C HIS A 29 -13.21 1.19 -41.46
N CYS A 30 -12.58 2.36 -41.26
CA CYS A 30 -11.40 2.81 -42.00
C CYS A 30 -10.39 3.45 -41.04
N GLU A 31 -9.11 3.05 -41.08
CA GLU A 31 -8.12 3.32 -40.02
C GLU A 31 -7.14 4.49 -40.28
N ASN A 32 -7.23 5.15 -41.45
CA ASN A 32 -6.22 6.11 -41.91
C ASN A 32 -6.73 7.56 -42.04
N LEU A 33 -7.81 7.92 -41.32
CA LEU A 33 -8.39 9.25 -41.35
C LEU A 33 -8.38 9.90 -39.96
N SER A 34 -7.71 11.05 -39.84
CA SER A 34 -7.65 11.83 -38.61
C SER A 34 -9.02 12.41 -38.23
N MET A 35 -9.22 12.68 -36.94
CA MET A 35 -10.51 13.03 -36.38
C MET A 35 -10.41 14.14 -35.35
N THR A 36 -11.45 14.95 -35.23
CA THR A 36 -11.67 15.83 -34.09
C THR A 36 -13.09 15.63 -33.56
N THR A 37 -13.23 15.71 -32.23
CA THR A 37 -14.50 15.63 -31.52
C THR A 37 -14.82 16.97 -30.87
N ASP A 38 -16.05 17.44 -31.07
CA ASP A 38 -16.55 18.57 -30.30
C ASP A 38 -17.91 18.33 -29.68
N TRP A 39 -18.06 18.86 -28.47
CA TRP A 39 -19.20 18.65 -27.60
C TRP A 39 -19.90 19.98 -27.35
N THR A 40 -21.20 20.02 -27.61
CA THR A 40 -22.05 21.18 -27.32
C THR A 40 -23.23 20.76 -26.45
N ILE A 41 -23.73 21.71 -25.65
CA ILE A 41 -24.86 21.52 -24.74
C ILE A 41 -25.96 22.53 -25.06
N ALA A 42 -27.22 22.10 -24.97
CA ALA A 42 -28.39 22.97 -25.04
C ALA A 42 -29.30 22.71 -23.83
N ASN A 43 -29.72 23.77 -23.14
CA ASN A 43 -30.84 23.67 -22.20
C ASN A 43 -32.14 23.61 -23.03
N CYS A 44 -32.88 22.52 -22.87
CA CYS A 44 -34.10 22.19 -23.60
C CYS A 44 -35.37 22.41 -22.77
N THR A 45 -35.26 22.82 -21.50
CA THR A 45 -36.38 23.00 -20.57
C THR A 45 -37.41 24.02 -21.07
N GLY A 46 -36.96 25.03 -21.83
CA GLY A 46 -37.81 26.00 -22.54
C GLY A 46 -37.84 25.81 -24.06
N GLY A 47 -37.47 24.63 -24.56
CA GLY A 47 -37.22 24.34 -25.98
C GLY A 47 -35.76 24.54 -26.38
N CYS A 48 -35.19 23.54 -27.06
CA CYS A 48 -33.77 23.45 -27.45
C CYS A 48 -33.36 24.53 -28.48
N SER A 49 -33.14 25.76 -28.02
CA SER A 49 -33.07 26.97 -28.87
C SER A 49 -31.67 27.56 -29.06
N SER A 50 -30.66 27.11 -28.31
CA SER A 50 -29.25 27.42 -28.59
C SER A 50 -28.31 26.31 -28.12
N TRP A 51 -27.47 25.81 -29.04
CA TRP A 51 -26.30 25.01 -28.70
C TRP A 51 -25.17 25.93 -28.24
N LYS A 52 -24.54 25.61 -27.13
CA LYS A 52 -23.43 26.36 -26.53
C LYS A 52 -22.21 25.46 -26.32
N PRO A 53 -20.99 26.03 -26.26
CA PRO A 53 -19.84 25.33 -25.69
C PRO A 53 -20.15 24.86 -24.26
N LEU A 54 -19.46 23.81 -23.82
CA LEU A 54 -19.59 23.31 -22.46
C LEU A 54 -19.15 24.36 -21.42
N PRO A 55 -19.88 24.49 -20.29
CA PRO A 55 -19.37 25.19 -19.11
C PRO A 55 -18.05 24.61 -18.63
N ALA A 56 -17.17 25.46 -18.07
CA ALA A 56 -15.88 25.03 -17.50
C ALA A 56 -16.00 24.07 -16.30
N SER A 57 -17.21 23.91 -15.74
CA SER A 57 -17.53 22.91 -14.71
C SER A 57 -17.74 21.48 -15.27
N ILE A 58 -17.84 21.33 -16.60
CA ILE A 58 -17.94 20.03 -17.29
C ILE A 58 -16.57 19.67 -17.87
N VAL A 59 -16.01 18.54 -17.47
CA VAL A 59 -14.68 18.10 -17.92
C VAL A 59 -14.82 17.27 -19.19
N LYS A 60 -14.38 17.83 -20.32
CA LYS A 60 -14.29 17.15 -21.63
C LYS A 60 -13.00 16.33 -21.75
N ARG A 61 -13.10 15.07 -22.16
CA ARG A 61 -12.02 14.29 -22.80
C ARG A 61 -12.51 13.76 -24.15
N SER A 62 -11.60 13.12 -24.90
CA SER A 62 -11.77 12.66 -26.30
C SER A 62 -13.23 12.39 -26.72
N ASN A 63 -13.85 11.38 -26.11
CA ASN A 63 -15.22 10.95 -26.40
C ASN A 63 -16.12 10.97 -25.15
N GLU A 64 -15.72 11.67 -24.09
CA GLU A 64 -16.29 11.55 -22.74
C GLU A 64 -16.51 12.92 -22.08
N LEU A 65 -17.64 13.07 -21.38
CA LEU A 65 -17.94 14.20 -20.50
C LEU A 65 -18.16 13.72 -19.06
N LEU A 66 -17.51 14.37 -18.09
CA LEU A 66 -17.88 14.35 -16.68
C LEU A 66 -18.65 15.65 -16.35
N VAL A 67 -19.89 15.50 -15.92
CA VAL A 67 -20.69 16.56 -15.30
C VAL A 67 -20.71 16.31 -13.79
N ARG A 68 -20.08 17.21 -13.03
CA ARG A 68 -20.08 17.10 -11.57
C ARG A 68 -21.45 17.41 -10.97
N ALA A 69 -21.70 16.91 -9.77
CA ALA A 69 -22.77 17.35 -8.90
C ALA A 69 -22.84 18.88 -8.85
N ARG A 70 -24.07 19.41 -8.90
CA ARG A 70 -24.43 20.83 -8.80
C ARG A 70 -23.91 21.72 -9.95
N ALA A 71 -23.17 21.16 -10.92
CA ALA A 71 -22.59 21.88 -12.07
C ALA A 71 -23.62 22.31 -13.14
N LEU A 72 -24.84 21.77 -13.07
CA LEU A 72 -26.00 22.19 -13.85
C LEU A 72 -27.15 22.59 -12.92
N GLU A 73 -28.08 23.37 -13.46
CA GLU A 73 -29.35 23.73 -12.82
C GLU A 73 -30.40 22.62 -13.07
N TYR A 74 -31.59 22.75 -12.48
CA TYR A 74 -32.69 21.82 -12.75
C TYR A 74 -33.20 22.00 -14.19
N GLY A 75 -33.42 20.89 -14.91
CA GLY A 75 -33.95 20.97 -16.27
C GLY A 75 -33.59 19.79 -17.17
N LEU A 76 -34.12 19.85 -18.41
CA LEU A 76 -33.76 18.96 -19.49
C LEU A 76 -32.59 19.57 -20.28
N TYR A 77 -31.50 18.82 -20.41
CA TYR A 77 -30.33 19.19 -21.21
C TYR A 77 -30.14 18.18 -22.34
N ALA A 78 -29.82 18.69 -23.53
CA ALA A 78 -29.33 17.89 -24.64
C ALA A 78 -27.82 18.08 -24.80
N PHE A 79 -27.11 16.98 -25.04
CA PHE A 79 -25.68 16.96 -25.30
C PHE A 79 -25.44 16.41 -26.71
N ASN A 80 -24.70 17.15 -27.53
CA ASN A 80 -24.41 16.82 -28.92
C ASN A 80 -22.91 16.62 -29.11
N LEU A 81 -22.51 15.41 -29.49
CA LEU A 81 -21.16 15.09 -29.96
C LEU A 81 -21.11 15.21 -31.49
N THR A 82 -20.37 16.20 -31.98
CA THR A 82 -20.02 16.33 -33.39
C THR A 82 -18.64 15.75 -33.65
N VAL A 83 -18.61 14.65 -34.40
CA VAL A 83 -17.41 14.02 -34.96
C VAL A 83 -17.10 14.68 -36.31
N THR A 84 -15.88 15.20 -36.48
CA THR A 84 -15.36 15.64 -37.78
C THR A 84 -14.21 14.73 -38.20
N ILE A 85 -14.31 14.15 -39.40
CA ILE A 85 -13.23 13.41 -40.06
C ILE A 85 -12.52 14.38 -41.00
N VAL A 86 -11.18 14.45 -40.91
CA VAL A 86 -10.38 15.45 -41.63
C VAL A 86 -9.85 14.86 -42.94
N GLU A 87 -10.59 15.13 -44.02
CA GLU A 87 -10.19 14.90 -45.41
C GLU A 87 -10.09 16.23 -46.18
N THR A 88 -9.80 16.18 -47.48
CA THR A 88 -9.91 17.33 -48.39
C THR A 88 -11.33 17.94 -48.41
N THR A 89 -12.35 17.16 -48.09
CA THR A 89 -13.70 17.62 -47.73
C THR A 89 -14.10 17.06 -46.36
N PRO A 90 -14.17 17.86 -45.29
CA PRO A 90 -14.36 17.33 -43.94
C PRO A 90 -15.76 16.76 -43.72
N ILE A 91 -15.84 15.44 -43.48
CA ILE A 91 -17.09 14.73 -43.21
C ILE A 91 -17.47 14.95 -41.75
N ARG A 92 -18.72 15.34 -41.47
CA ARG A 92 -19.24 15.53 -40.10
C ARG A 92 -20.41 14.59 -39.83
N LYS A 93 -20.42 13.98 -38.63
CA LYS A 93 -21.58 13.28 -38.06
C LYS A 93 -21.82 13.80 -36.64
N SER A 94 -23.08 13.99 -36.26
CA SER A 94 -23.49 14.43 -34.93
C SER A 94 -24.47 13.43 -34.31
N GLU A 95 -24.32 13.12 -33.03
CA GLU A 95 -25.26 12.31 -32.24
C GLU A 95 -25.66 13.07 -30.97
N ILE A 96 -26.92 12.90 -30.54
CA ILE A 96 -27.51 13.66 -29.43
C ILE A 96 -28.05 12.70 -28.36
N THR A 97 -27.74 13.00 -27.09
CA THR A 97 -28.36 12.36 -25.92
C THR A 97 -29.00 13.41 -25.00
N TYR A 98 -29.89 12.97 -24.12
CA TYR A 98 -30.68 13.83 -23.24
C TYR A 98 -30.56 13.41 -21.78
N VAL A 99 -30.41 14.39 -20.89
CA VAL A 99 -30.30 14.21 -19.43
C VAL A 99 -31.28 15.15 -18.74
N MET A 100 -32.01 14.65 -17.75
CA MET A 100 -32.96 15.41 -16.94
C MET A 100 -32.39 15.56 -15.52
N VAL A 101 -31.91 16.75 -15.20
CA VAL A 101 -31.39 17.12 -13.88
C VAL A 101 -32.57 17.47 -12.98
N ASN A 102 -32.82 16.61 -11.99
CA ASN A 102 -33.91 16.72 -11.04
C ASN A 102 -33.39 17.20 -9.66
N PRO A 103 -34.22 17.87 -8.85
CA PRO A 103 -33.91 18.14 -7.44
C PRO A 103 -33.60 16.87 -6.65
N SER A 104 -32.74 16.99 -5.65
CA SER A 104 -32.45 15.96 -4.67
C SER A 104 -33.58 15.81 -3.64
N GLY A 105 -33.53 14.74 -2.84
CA GLY A 105 -34.37 14.60 -1.65
C GLY A 105 -33.81 15.47 -0.52
N ILE A 106 -34.66 16.27 0.11
CA ILE A 106 -34.32 17.09 1.28
C ILE A 106 -34.28 16.20 2.53
N THR A 107 -33.24 16.31 3.35
CA THR A 107 -33.12 15.56 4.60
C THR A 107 -33.77 16.34 5.74
N ALA A 108 -34.74 15.75 6.44
CA ALA A 108 -35.47 16.42 7.52
C ALA A 108 -35.13 15.80 8.88
N ASN A 109 -34.33 16.50 9.68
CA ASN A 109 -33.86 16.01 10.99
C ASN A 109 -34.37 16.93 12.10
N LEU A 110 -35.03 16.41 13.14
CA LEU A 110 -35.45 17.23 14.29
C LEU A 110 -34.32 17.47 15.31
N ILE A 111 -33.27 16.64 15.28
CA ILE A 111 -32.09 16.67 16.16
C ILE A 111 -30.82 16.54 15.31
N LYS A 112 -29.71 17.14 15.77
CA LYS A 112 -28.37 17.09 15.17
C LYS A 112 -28.00 15.64 14.79
N LEU A 113 -27.38 15.46 13.62
CA LEU A 113 -26.93 14.16 13.06
C LEU A 113 -28.03 13.17 12.62
N GLY A 114 -29.32 13.51 12.69
CA GLY A 114 -30.39 12.60 12.24
C GLY A 114 -30.60 11.39 13.16
N THR A 115 -30.26 11.53 14.44
CA THR A 115 -30.46 10.52 15.50
C THR A 115 -31.95 10.16 15.64
N SER A 116 -32.30 8.88 15.48
CA SER A 116 -33.68 8.38 15.49
C SER A 116 -34.33 8.44 16.87
N MET A 117 -33.57 8.20 17.94
CA MET A 117 -34.08 8.22 19.32
C MET A 117 -33.11 8.90 20.30
N VAL A 118 -33.64 9.70 21.23
CA VAL A 118 -32.87 10.29 22.35
C VAL A 118 -33.57 10.07 23.70
N THR A 119 -32.77 9.95 24.76
CA THR A 119 -33.24 10.11 26.14
C THR A 119 -33.24 11.59 26.52
N HIS A 120 -34.31 12.06 27.16
CA HIS A 120 -34.46 13.43 27.64
C HIS A 120 -34.88 13.48 29.12
N GLY A 121 -34.34 14.43 29.88
CA GLY A 121 -34.62 14.57 31.31
C GLY A 121 -35.82 15.46 31.59
N PHE A 122 -36.77 14.98 32.38
CA PHE A 122 -38.06 15.64 32.70
C PHE A 122 -37.93 17.14 33.08
N GLN A 123 -36.89 17.50 33.85
CA GLN A 123 -36.67 18.87 34.34
C GLN A 123 -35.96 19.82 33.34
N HIS A 124 -35.63 19.35 32.14
CA HIS A 124 -34.99 20.14 31.09
C HIS A 124 -35.96 20.48 29.95
N ASP A 125 -35.72 21.61 29.27
CA ASP A 125 -36.47 21.96 28.07
C ASP A 125 -35.92 21.16 26.87
N LEU A 126 -36.80 20.56 26.07
CA LEU A 126 -36.44 19.83 24.85
C LEU A 126 -36.56 20.77 23.64
N ILE A 127 -35.50 20.88 22.84
CA ILE A 127 -35.48 21.67 21.61
C ILE A 127 -35.44 20.72 20.41
N LEU A 128 -36.35 20.92 19.47
CA LEU A 128 -36.38 20.25 18.17
C LEU A 128 -36.26 21.33 17.09
N ASP A 129 -35.17 21.35 16.33
CA ASP A 129 -34.82 22.42 15.38
C ASP A 129 -34.53 21.89 13.96
N PRO A 130 -35.57 21.48 13.21
CA PRO A 130 -35.42 21.13 11.81
C PRO A 130 -35.02 22.31 10.91
N GLY A 131 -35.07 23.57 11.38
CA GLY A 131 -34.46 24.70 10.69
C GLY A 131 -32.92 24.70 10.74
N GLN A 132 -32.35 24.15 11.80
CA GLN A 132 -30.90 24.05 12.00
C GLN A 132 -30.31 22.71 11.51
N TYR A 133 -31.06 21.60 11.61
CA TYR A 133 -30.52 20.25 11.40
C TYR A 133 -30.95 19.57 10.10
N SER A 134 -31.87 20.16 9.32
CA SER A 134 -32.27 19.65 8.00
C SER A 134 -31.33 20.15 6.90
N GLY A 135 -31.05 19.29 5.90
CA GLY A 135 -30.11 19.58 4.82
C GLY A 135 -30.75 19.56 3.43
N ASP A 136 -30.20 20.37 2.52
CA ASP A 136 -30.47 20.29 1.09
C ASP A 136 -29.21 19.78 0.36
N PRO A 137 -29.19 18.52 -0.12
CA PRO A 137 -28.05 17.98 -0.85
C PRO A 137 -27.71 18.72 -2.16
N ASP A 138 -28.56 19.64 -2.64
CA ASP A 138 -28.29 20.51 -3.78
C ASP A 138 -27.62 21.86 -3.39
N ASP A 139 -27.54 22.21 -2.10
CA ASP A 139 -26.69 23.29 -1.57
C ASP A 139 -25.23 22.83 -1.38
N GLU A 140 -24.26 23.74 -1.54
CA GLU A 140 -22.84 23.39 -1.42
C GLU A 140 -22.48 22.79 -0.05
N ASN A 141 -23.10 23.31 1.02
CA ASN A 141 -22.81 23.01 2.42
C ASN A 141 -23.84 22.07 3.07
N ASP A 142 -24.77 21.50 2.28
CA ASP A 142 -25.93 20.74 2.76
C ASP A 142 -26.83 21.57 3.73
N LYS A 143 -27.01 22.86 3.45
CA LYS A 143 -27.79 23.78 4.30
C LYS A 143 -29.14 24.15 3.69
N LEU A 144 -30.22 23.85 4.42
CA LEU A 144 -31.57 24.28 4.09
C LEU A 144 -31.82 25.73 4.55
N ASN A 145 -32.32 26.61 3.67
CA ASN A 145 -32.79 27.93 4.09
C ASN A 145 -34.11 27.80 4.87
N ALA A 146 -34.03 27.82 6.20
CA ALA A 146 -35.18 27.63 7.09
C ALA A 146 -36.33 28.65 6.93
N THR A 147 -36.15 29.73 6.17
CA THR A 147 -37.20 30.73 5.88
C THR A 147 -38.02 30.43 4.62
N GLU A 148 -37.63 29.44 3.81
CA GLU A 148 -38.31 29.07 2.57
C GLU A 148 -39.29 27.88 2.74
N TRP A 149 -39.48 27.41 3.97
CA TRP A 149 -40.25 26.20 4.30
C TRP A 149 -41.34 26.48 5.35
N ASN A 150 -42.48 25.80 5.21
CA ASN A 150 -43.51 25.72 6.25
C ASN A 150 -43.31 24.45 7.09
N TYR A 151 -43.41 24.58 8.41
CA TYR A 151 -43.20 23.47 9.35
C TYR A 151 -44.51 23.11 10.06
N LYS A 152 -44.91 21.84 9.98
CA LYS A 152 -46.07 21.29 10.70
C LYS A 152 -45.60 20.20 11.64
N TYR A 153 -45.81 20.38 12.94
CA TYR A 153 -45.38 19.42 13.96
C TYR A 153 -46.55 18.56 14.41
N SER A 154 -46.34 17.25 14.41
CA SER A 154 -47.25 16.29 15.02
C SER A 154 -46.52 15.49 16.09
N CYS A 155 -47.26 14.96 17.05
CA CYS A 155 -46.71 14.03 18.02
C CYS A 155 -47.70 12.92 18.34
N ARG A 156 -47.20 11.82 18.90
CA ARG A 156 -48.02 10.74 19.48
C ARG A 156 -47.31 10.08 20.65
N ILE A 157 -48.09 9.53 21.57
CA ILE A 157 -47.58 8.65 22.62
C ILE A 157 -47.23 7.30 21.98
N TYR A 158 -46.00 6.82 22.18
CA TYR A 158 -45.52 5.57 21.62
C TYR A 158 -45.42 4.50 22.70
N HIS A 159 -46.19 3.42 22.54
CA HIS A 159 -46.14 2.23 23.38
C HIS A 159 -45.57 1.08 22.55
N GLN A 160 -44.53 0.41 23.07
CA GLN A 160 -43.83 -0.69 22.37
C GLN A 160 -44.70 -1.95 22.21
N TYR A 161 -45.76 -2.08 23.02
CA TYR A 161 -46.63 -3.26 23.08
C TYR A 161 -48.14 -2.96 22.92
N ASP A 162 -48.61 -1.76 23.26
CA ASP A 162 -50.04 -1.38 23.20
C ASP A 162 -50.44 -0.67 21.89
N ALA A 163 -51.68 -0.18 21.79
CA ALA A 163 -52.10 0.66 20.67
C ALA A 163 -51.27 1.95 20.60
N ILE A 164 -50.73 2.28 19.42
CA ILE A 164 -50.02 3.55 19.22
C ILE A 164 -51.05 4.68 19.16
N GLY A 165 -50.81 5.78 19.87
CA GLY A 165 -51.69 6.95 19.82
C GLY A 165 -51.81 7.53 18.40
N LYS A 166 -52.97 8.09 18.05
CA LYS A 166 -53.11 8.77 16.75
C LYS A 166 -52.21 10.01 16.72
N TRP A 167 -51.75 10.39 15.53
CA TRP A 167 -50.99 11.62 15.33
C TRP A 167 -51.85 12.84 15.69
N ALA A 168 -51.53 13.48 16.80
CA ALA A 168 -52.11 14.75 17.20
C ALA A 168 -51.25 15.91 16.67
N ASP A 169 -51.89 17.04 16.34
CA ASP A 169 -51.21 18.30 16.07
C ASP A 169 -50.67 18.92 17.38
N ILE A 170 -49.49 19.54 17.34
CA ILE A 170 -48.91 20.23 18.50
C ILE A 170 -49.78 21.40 18.99
N ASP A 171 -50.51 22.04 18.06
CA ASP A 171 -51.41 23.16 18.33
C ASP A 171 -52.77 22.69 18.90
N ASN A 172 -53.11 21.39 18.80
CA ASN A 172 -54.41 20.87 19.22
C ASN A 172 -54.40 20.26 20.65
N HIS A 173 -54.56 21.13 21.65
CA HIS A 173 -54.64 20.74 23.06
C HIS A 173 -55.93 20.01 23.49
N SER A 174 -56.92 19.88 22.59
CA SER A 174 -58.24 19.29 22.87
C SER A 174 -58.32 17.79 22.56
N ASP A 175 -57.40 17.26 21.74
CA ASP A 175 -57.36 15.84 21.38
C ASP A 175 -56.89 14.98 22.57
N SER A 176 -57.56 13.86 22.84
CA SER A 176 -57.13 12.87 23.83
C SER A 176 -55.86 12.12 23.43
N ASN A 177 -55.46 12.19 22.15
CA ASN A 177 -54.20 11.66 21.63
C ASN A 177 -53.03 12.67 21.77
N SER A 178 -53.29 13.91 22.19
CA SER A 178 -52.25 14.94 22.34
C SER A 178 -51.22 14.54 23.40
N CYS A 179 -49.93 14.65 23.07
CA CYS A 179 -48.83 14.36 24.02
C CYS A 179 -48.89 15.25 25.27
N PHE A 180 -49.57 16.39 25.17
CA PHE A 180 -49.77 17.39 26.21
C PHE A 180 -51.12 17.23 26.94
N TYR A 181 -51.89 16.17 26.67
CA TYR A 181 -53.21 15.96 27.26
C TYR A 181 -53.18 15.93 28.79
N ASN A 182 -52.15 15.29 29.36
CA ASN A 182 -51.89 15.19 30.81
C ASN A 182 -51.00 16.34 31.36
N SER A 183 -50.64 17.34 30.55
CA SER A 183 -49.77 18.44 31.00
C SER A 183 -50.50 19.33 32.03
N PRO A 184 -49.88 19.67 33.18
CA PRO A 184 -50.49 20.52 34.20
C PRO A 184 -50.70 21.98 33.75
N ASN A 185 -50.10 22.41 32.63
CA ASN A 185 -50.33 23.72 32.01
C ASN A 185 -50.34 23.59 30.48
N LYS A 186 -51.50 23.26 29.90
CA LYS A 186 -51.65 23.09 28.43
C LYS A 186 -51.18 24.32 27.65
N GLU A 187 -51.54 25.53 28.07
CA GLU A 187 -51.17 26.81 27.45
C GLU A 187 -49.67 27.19 27.59
N LYS A 188 -48.88 26.44 28.37
CA LYS A 188 -47.43 26.67 28.56
C LYS A 188 -46.61 25.38 28.42
N SER A 189 -47.08 24.45 27.61
CA SER A 189 -46.41 23.16 27.37
C SER A 189 -45.26 23.26 26.37
N TRP A 190 -45.33 24.19 25.42
CA TRP A 190 -44.31 24.39 24.39
C TRP A 190 -44.31 25.84 23.86
N ARG A 191 -43.31 26.21 23.05
CA ARG A 191 -43.23 27.48 22.30
C ARG A 191 -42.48 27.30 20.97
N TYR A 192 -42.80 28.10 19.95
CA TYR A 192 -41.94 28.22 18.76
C TYR A 192 -40.64 28.98 19.06
N GLY A 193 -39.60 28.72 18.27
CA GLY A 193 -38.36 29.51 18.26
C GLY A 193 -38.59 30.97 17.84
N SER A 194 -37.75 31.87 18.34
CA SER A 194 -37.87 33.33 18.17
C SER A 194 -37.66 33.85 16.75
N ASN A 195 -37.21 33.01 15.81
CA ASN A 195 -36.56 33.43 14.57
C ASN A 195 -37.55 33.68 13.41
N GLY A 196 -38.84 33.84 13.71
CA GLY A 196 -39.91 34.17 12.74
C GLY A 196 -40.36 33.01 11.84
N SER A 197 -39.46 32.11 11.45
CA SER A 197 -39.69 30.95 10.58
C SER A 197 -40.63 29.87 11.15
N ARG A 198 -40.83 29.82 12.48
CA ARG A 198 -41.38 28.66 13.22
C ARG A 198 -40.63 27.34 12.95
N SER A 199 -39.39 27.42 12.46
CA SER A 199 -38.56 26.26 12.08
C SER A 199 -38.04 25.45 13.27
N SER A 200 -38.42 25.80 14.49
CA SER A 200 -38.14 25.03 15.68
C SER A 200 -39.18 25.20 16.79
N ILE A 201 -39.25 24.19 17.65
CA ILE A 201 -40.10 24.16 18.83
C ILE A 201 -39.26 23.84 20.07
N THR A 202 -39.57 24.53 21.18
CA THR A 202 -39.12 24.17 22.52
C THR A 202 -40.30 23.59 23.29
N ILE A 203 -40.24 22.31 23.63
CA ILE A 203 -41.15 21.69 24.61
C ILE A 203 -40.57 21.99 25.98
N LEU A 204 -41.36 22.59 26.87
CA LEU A 204 -40.87 23.11 28.15
C LEU A 204 -40.79 21.98 29.17
N ARG A 205 -39.84 22.08 30.11
CA ARG A 205 -39.66 21.14 31.22
C ARG A 205 -40.95 20.85 31.99
N ASN A 206 -41.00 19.67 32.61
CA ASN A 206 -42.12 19.16 33.41
C ASN A 206 -43.45 18.97 32.63
N THR A 207 -43.41 18.99 31.29
CA THR A 207 -44.58 18.88 30.41
C THR A 207 -44.91 17.46 29.97
N LEU A 208 -43.89 16.67 29.63
CA LEU A 208 -44.01 15.28 29.17
C LEU A 208 -43.96 14.32 30.38
N ALA A 209 -44.67 13.20 30.33
CA ALA A 209 -44.70 12.24 31.43
C ALA A 209 -43.36 11.50 31.58
N MET A 210 -42.95 11.24 32.83
CA MET A 210 -41.80 10.37 33.13
C MET A 210 -42.05 8.93 32.70
N ASN A 211 -40.98 8.22 32.33
CA ASN A 211 -40.96 6.82 31.89
C ASN A 211 -41.86 6.54 30.67
N GLN A 212 -42.16 7.57 29.87
CA GLN A 212 -42.95 7.47 28.64
C GLN A 212 -42.09 7.81 27.43
N THR A 213 -42.23 7.02 26.36
CA THR A 213 -41.70 7.35 25.03
C THR A 213 -42.74 8.10 24.22
N TYR A 214 -42.32 9.17 23.56
CA TYR A 214 -43.10 9.95 22.62
C TYR A 214 -42.45 9.87 21.24
N GLN A 215 -43.25 9.90 20.17
CA GLN A 215 -42.73 10.09 18.81
C GLN A 215 -43.17 11.46 18.30
N PHE A 216 -42.22 12.26 17.83
CA PHE A 216 -42.45 13.53 17.16
C PHE A 216 -42.22 13.38 15.66
N ARG A 217 -42.96 14.16 14.87
CA ARG A 217 -42.83 14.27 13.42
C ARG A 217 -42.88 15.73 13.01
N VAL A 218 -42.04 16.12 12.08
CA VAL A 218 -42.20 17.37 11.33
C VAL A 218 -42.48 17.06 9.87
N ILE A 219 -43.48 17.72 9.28
CA ILE A 219 -43.68 17.78 7.83
C ILE A 219 -43.23 19.17 7.38
N MET A 220 -42.36 19.20 6.38
CA MET A 220 -41.77 20.41 5.80
C MET A 220 -42.26 20.57 4.36
N ASP A 221 -43.01 21.64 4.07
CA ASP A 221 -43.49 21.97 2.73
C ASP A 221 -42.76 23.21 2.19
N HIS A 222 -42.14 23.14 1.02
CA HIS A 222 -41.46 24.30 0.43
C HIS A 222 -42.46 25.36 -0.04
N ILE A 223 -42.33 26.60 0.46
CA ILE A 223 -43.31 27.69 0.30
C ILE A 223 -43.64 27.99 -1.17
N ARG A 224 -42.68 27.82 -2.08
CA ARG A 224 -42.84 28.13 -3.51
C ARG A 224 -43.01 26.89 -4.41
N ASN A 225 -42.84 25.67 -3.88
CA ASN A 225 -42.94 24.45 -4.67
C ASN A 225 -43.51 23.30 -3.83
N ALA A 226 -44.83 23.15 -3.83
CA ALA A 226 -45.52 22.10 -3.05
C ALA A 226 -45.18 20.64 -3.47
N SER A 227 -44.40 20.43 -4.54
CA SER A 227 -43.85 19.11 -4.89
C SER A 227 -42.56 18.76 -4.12
N GLN A 228 -41.90 19.75 -3.51
CA GLN A 228 -40.80 19.54 -2.57
C GLN A 228 -41.35 19.48 -1.15
N GLN A 229 -41.38 18.26 -0.60
CA GLN A 229 -41.78 17.98 0.77
C GLN A 229 -40.75 17.05 1.41
N ALA A 230 -40.52 17.22 2.71
CA ALA A 230 -39.73 16.31 3.52
C ALA A 230 -40.47 16.00 4.82
N THR A 231 -40.22 14.82 5.41
CA THR A 231 -40.82 14.44 6.69
C THR A 231 -39.75 13.82 7.57
N GLY A 232 -39.49 14.46 8.72
CA GLY A 232 -38.56 13.97 9.74
C GLY A 232 -39.33 13.39 10.93
N TYR A 233 -38.70 12.43 11.62
CA TYR A 233 -39.24 11.78 12.81
C TYR A 233 -38.17 11.73 13.91
N VAL A 234 -38.58 11.67 15.18
CA VAL A 234 -37.68 11.34 16.30
C VAL A 234 -38.46 10.75 17.49
N PHE A 235 -37.89 9.74 18.13
CA PHE A 235 -38.36 9.17 19.38
C PHE A 235 -37.70 9.85 20.59
N VAL A 236 -38.46 10.12 21.63
CA VAL A 236 -38.00 10.79 22.85
C VAL A 236 -38.44 9.95 24.05
N ARG A 237 -37.48 9.30 24.72
CA ARG A 237 -37.69 8.56 25.98
C ARG A 237 -37.49 9.54 27.14
N VAL A 238 -38.54 9.85 27.88
CA VAL A 238 -38.47 10.80 29.01
C VAL A 238 -38.19 10.05 30.31
N VAL A 239 -37.14 10.45 31.02
CA VAL A 239 -36.77 9.89 32.35
C VAL A 239 -36.59 11.02 33.37
N ASP A 240 -36.23 10.67 34.61
CA ASP A 240 -36.07 11.63 35.72
C ASP A 240 -34.91 12.62 35.52
N SER A 241 -34.70 13.55 36.46
CA SER A 241 -33.65 14.58 36.37
C SER A 241 -32.24 14.01 36.41
N GLY A 242 -31.52 14.14 35.30
CA GLY A 242 -30.11 13.74 35.20
C GLY A 242 -29.56 13.46 33.79
N PRO A 243 -30.32 12.94 32.80
CA PRO A 243 -29.70 12.46 31.57
C PRO A 243 -29.23 13.62 30.69
N TYR A 244 -28.00 13.53 30.24
CA TYR A 244 -27.48 14.37 29.16
C TYR A 244 -27.91 13.78 27.81
N MET A 245 -28.40 14.61 26.89
CA MET A 245 -28.74 14.15 25.54
C MET A 245 -27.47 13.61 24.86
N VAL A 246 -27.52 12.38 24.36
CA VAL A 246 -26.48 11.77 23.53
C VAL A 246 -26.98 11.75 22.09
N ILE A 247 -26.12 12.13 21.15
CA ILE A 247 -26.39 12.13 19.71
C ILE A 247 -25.51 11.07 19.03
N ILE A 248 -26.03 10.49 17.95
CA ILE A 248 -25.35 9.51 17.11
C ILE A 248 -25.37 10.00 15.66
N GLY A 249 -24.24 9.86 14.97
CA GLY A 249 -24.14 10.01 13.52
C GLY A 249 -23.33 8.89 12.89
N CYS A 250 -23.39 8.78 11.57
CA CYS A 250 -22.57 7.84 10.81
C CYS A 250 -21.24 8.50 10.42
N VAL A 251 -20.14 7.74 10.51
CA VAL A 251 -18.77 8.21 10.20
C VAL A 251 -18.61 8.51 8.71
N ILE A 252 -19.29 7.73 7.86
CA ILE A 252 -19.33 7.89 6.41
C ILE A 252 -20.71 8.43 6.03
N THR A 253 -20.78 9.69 5.57
CA THR A 253 -22.08 10.37 5.40
C THR A 253 -22.91 9.83 4.25
N THR A 254 -22.28 9.13 3.29
CA THR A 254 -22.95 8.47 2.17
C THR A 254 -23.58 7.12 2.52
N MET A 255 -23.34 6.57 3.71
CA MET A 255 -23.81 5.23 4.13
C MET A 255 -25.08 5.25 5.00
N CYS A 256 -25.57 6.43 5.36
CA CYS A 256 -26.81 6.61 6.13
C CYS A 256 -27.64 7.72 5.50
N SER A 257 -28.75 7.33 4.85
CA SER A 257 -29.65 8.27 4.15
C SER A 257 -31.02 8.28 4.83
N PRO A 258 -31.51 9.42 5.35
CA PRO A 258 -32.77 9.47 6.07
C PRO A 258 -33.98 9.03 5.23
N ASN A 259 -34.77 8.09 5.75
CA ASN A 259 -36.04 7.62 5.20
C ASN A 259 -37.11 7.50 6.29
N LEU A 260 -37.96 8.52 6.38
CA LEU A 260 -39.04 8.57 7.36
C LEU A 260 -38.49 8.43 8.79
N GLU A 261 -38.79 7.33 9.49
CA GLU A 261 -38.31 7.04 10.85
C GLU A 261 -37.03 6.19 10.90
N PHE A 262 -36.49 5.79 9.74
CA PHE A 262 -35.28 4.98 9.60
C PHE A 262 -34.16 5.73 8.85
N GLN A 263 -32.95 5.22 8.94
CA GLN A 263 -31.83 5.52 8.04
C GLN A 263 -31.64 4.33 7.09
N TYR A 264 -31.53 4.55 5.78
CA TYR A 264 -31.18 3.47 4.85
C TYR A 264 -29.69 3.12 4.94
N ILE A 265 -29.41 1.81 5.01
CA ILE A 265 -28.07 1.21 4.90
C ILE A 265 -27.99 0.31 3.67
N ASN A 266 -26.80 0.26 3.06
CA ASN A 266 -26.39 -0.76 2.12
C ASN A 266 -25.82 -1.99 2.87
N PRO A 267 -26.44 -3.19 2.81
CA PRO A 267 -25.95 -4.38 3.52
C PRO A 267 -24.61 -4.92 3.00
N SER A 268 -24.18 -4.53 1.79
CA SER A 268 -22.87 -4.91 1.24
C SER A 268 -21.71 -4.22 1.96
N THR A 269 -21.96 -3.14 2.71
CA THR A 269 -20.95 -2.28 3.35
C THR A 269 -21.06 -2.28 4.87
N GLN A 270 -19.94 -2.21 5.59
CA GLN A 270 -19.93 -2.04 7.04
C GLN A 270 -20.55 -0.70 7.47
N VAL A 271 -21.08 -0.68 8.68
CA VAL A 271 -21.80 0.46 9.25
C VAL A 271 -21.00 1.00 10.41
N SER A 272 -20.31 2.12 10.19
CA SER A 272 -19.47 2.80 11.18
C SER A 272 -20.21 4.02 11.73
N LEU A 273 -20.48 4.00 13.03
CA LEU A 273 -21.20 5.01 13.81
C LEU A 273 -20.26 5.69 14.81
N TYR A 274 -20.58 6.92 15.17
CA TYR A 274 -19.99 7.62 16.31
C TYR A 274 -21.08 8.25 17.18
N SER A 275 -20.80 8.33 18.47
CA SER A 275 -21.71 8.87 19.49
C SER A 275 -20.98 9.88 20.37
N GLN A 276 -21.71 10.89 20.86
CA GLN A 276 -21.17 11.90 21.78
C GLN A 276 -22.30 12.55 22.59
N PRO A 277 -22.01 13.07 23.80
CA PRO A 277 -22.93 13.96 24.49
C PRO A 277 -23.13 15.26 23.68
N ALA A 278 -24.35 15.78 23.67
CA ALA A 278 -24.69 17.04 23.01
C ALA A 278 -24.03 18.28 23.65
N ASN A 279 -23.49 18.13 24.87
CA ASN A 279 -22.53 19.06 25.48
C ASN A 279 -21.17 18.36 25.54
N GLU A 280 -20.24 18.82 24.71
CA GLU A 280 -18.88 18.27 24.53
C GLU A 280 -18.00 18.39 25.79
N SER A 281 -18.44 19.12 26.83
CA SER A 281 -17.74 19.25 28.12
C SER A 281 -17.96 18.06 29.08
N LEU A 282 -18.68 17.02 28.66
CA LEU A 282 -19.10 15.90 29.52
C LEU A 282 -18.31 14.63 29.22
N THR A 283 -17.70 14.02 30.24
CA THR A 283 -17.03 12.71 30.14
C THR A 283 -17.87 11.61 30.81
N PRO A 284 -18.22 10.52 30.12
CA PRO A 284 -18.90 9.38 30.72
C PRO A 284 -17.95 8.49 31.54
N ASN A 285 -18.50 7.77 32.50
CA ASN A 285 -17.84 6.71 33.25
C ASN A 285 -17.72 5.42 32.42
N SER A 286 -18.70 5.14 31.56
CA SER A 286 -18.71 4.01 30.63
C SER A 286 -19.66 4.26 29.44
N ILE A 287 -19.38 3.60 28.31
CA ILE A 287 -20.22 3.59 27.11
C ILE A 287 -20.51 2.11 26.78
N LYS A 288 -21.72 1.78 26.32
CA LYS A 288 -22.06 0.43 25.84
C LYS A 288 -23.03 0.49 24.66
N TRP A 289 -22.72 -0.23 23.59
CA TRP A 289 -23.60 -0.44 22.45
C TRP A 289 -24.38 -1.76 22.54
N THR A 290 -25.64 -1.74 22.11
CA THR A 290 -26.52 -2.92 21.97
C THR A 290 -27.20 -2.91 20.61
N VAL A 291 -27.47 -4.11 20.06
CA VAL A 291 -27.97 -4.27 18.69
C VAL A 291 -29.20 -5.17 18.70
N HIS A 292 -30.23 -4.73 18.00
CA HIS A 292 -31.57 -5.29 18.05
C HIS A 292 -32.11 -5.50 16.63
N GLN A 293 -32.73 -6.66 16.38
CA GLN A 293 -33.39 -6.99 15.11
C GLN A 293 -34.85 -6.55 15.15
N GLY A 294 -35.34 -5.94 14.06
CA GLY A 294 -36.69 -5.41 13.93
C GLY A 294 -37.59 -6.30 13.06
N PHE A 295 -38.78 -6.61 13.56
CA PHE A 295 -39.79 -7.42 12.88
C PHE A 295 -41.07 -6.63 12.60
N MET A 296 -41.63 -6.78 11.40
CA MET A 296 -42.91 -6.18 11.00
C MET A 296 -44.10 -7.00 11.54
N ASN A 297 -44.64 -6.58 12.68
CA ASN A 297 -45.89 -7.12 13.22
C ASN A 297 -47.09 -6.26 12.79
N LYS A 298 -48.15 -6.90 12.29
CA LYS A 298 -49.43 -6.23 12.01
C LYS A 298 -50.21 -6.07 13.31
N SER A 299 -50.61 -4.83 13.63
CA SER A 299 -51.48 -4.58 14.78
C SER A 299 -52.94 -4.93 14.49
N SER A 300 -53.74 -5.00 15.56
CA SER A 300 -55.21 -5.16 15.52
C SER A 300 -55.91 -4.13 14.63
N ASP A 301 -55.30 -2.96 14.45
CA ASP A 301 -55.85 -1.80 13.76
C ASP A 301 -55.46 -1.75 12.27
N GLY A 302 -54.65 -2.72 11.81
CA GLY A 302 -54.17 -2.84 10.43
C GLY A 302 -52.87 -2.07 10.12
N GLU A 303 -52.36 -1.25 11.04
CA GLU A 303 -51.03 -0.64 10.89
C GLU A 303 -49.93 -1.69 11.07
N ASN A 304 -48.93 -1.68 10.16
CA ASN A 304 -47.70 -2.43 10.36
C ASN A 304 -46.82 -1.71 11.41
N ARG A 305 -46.12 -2.47 12.25
CA ARG A 305 -45.22 -1.92 13.28
C ARG A 305 -43.90 -2.69 13.30
N THR A 306 -42.78 -1.97 13.28
CA THR A 306 -41.46 -2.55 13.58
C THR A 306 -41.32 -2.74 15.09
N GLN A 307 -41.12 -3.97 15.54
CA GLN A 307 -40.79 -4.31 16.92
C GLN A 307 -39.36 -4.85 17.01
N PHE A 308 -38.54 -4.18 17.83
CA PHE A 308 -37.15 -4.54 18.05
C PHE A 308 -36.96 -5.55 19.18
N LYS A 309 -36.00 -6.46 18.99
CA LYS A 309 -35.59 -7.48 19.96
C LYS A 309 -34.06 -7.54 20.06
N GLU A 310 -33.53 -7.40 21.27
CA GLU A 310 -32.09 -7.50 21.57
C GLU A 310 -31.51 -8.87 21.16
N ILE A 311 -30.24 -8.87 20.72
CA ILE A 311 -29.54 -10.07 20.25
C ILE A 311 -28.30 -10.34 21.10
N ALA A 312 -28.48 -11.11 22.17
CA ALA A 312 -27.41 -11.45 23.11
C ALA A 312 -26.38 -12.49 22.58
N ASN A 313 -26.71 -13.23 21.52
CA ASN A 313 -25.99 -14.45 21.11
C ASN A 313 -25.41 -14.36 19.67
N TYR A 314 -24.83 -13.23 19.29
CA TYR A 314 -24.10 -13.10 18.01
C TYR A 314 -22.57 -13.08 18.22
N PRO A 315 -21.78 -13.58 17.25
CA PRO A 315 -20.32 -13.53 17.29
C PRO A 315 -19.76 -12.12 17.51
N ASP A 316 -18.73 -12.00 18.34
CA ASP A 316 -18.06 -10.70 18.59
C ASP A 316 -17.32 -10.15 17.37
N ASN A 317 -16.90 -10.99 16.43
CA ASN A 317 -16.20 -10.56 15.22
C ASN A 317 -17.08 -9.79 14.21
N TRP A 318 -18.36 -9.58 14.51
CA TRP A 318 -19.24 -8.68 13.74
C TRP A 318 -19.25 -7.24 14.28
N PHE A 319 -18.70 -6.99 15.48
CA PHE A 319 -18.93 -5.75 16.24
C PHE A 319 -17.66 -5.19 16.88
N PHE A 320 -17.22 -4.03 16.40
CA PHE A 320 -15.99 -3.37 16.84
C PHE A 320 -16.30 -2.11 17.67
N GLY A 321 -15.51 -1.85 18.71
CA GLY A 321 -15.67 -0.69 19.60
C GLY A 321 -16.95 -0.69 20.47
N ARG A 322 -17.53 -1.84 20.82
CA ARG A 322 -18.79 -1.96 21.61
C ARG A 322 -18.83 -1.13 22.91
N GLU A 323 -17.67 -0.83 23.51
CA GLU A 323 -17.55 -0.10 24.79
C GLU A 323 -16.98 1.32 24.61
N THR A 324 -16.93 1.83 23.37
CA THR A 324 -16.34 3.13 23.03
C THR A 324 -17.36 4.06 22.34
N ALA A 325 -17.00 5.34 22.20
CA ALA A 325 -17.81 6.33 21.48
C ALA A 325 -18.02 5.98 19.99
N ASN A 326 -17.07 5.26 19.38
CA ASN A 326 -17.14 4.79 17.99
C ASN A 326 -17.56 3.32 17.95
N PHE A 327 -18.45 2.95 17.04
CA PHE A 327 -18.94 1.58 16.89
C PHE A 327 -19.00 1.19 15.41
N THR A 328 -18.57 -0.02 15.06
CA THR A 328 -18.68 -0.55 13.70
C THR A 328 -19.36 -1.91 13.71
N ALA A 329 -20.39 -2.09 12.88
CA ALA A 329 -20.94 -3.39 12.52
C ALA A 329 -20.47 -3.82 11.13
N SER A 330 -19.89 -5.01 11.01
CA SER A 330 -19.44 -5.58 9.73
C SER A 330 -20.60 -5.88 8.77
N ASN A 331 -20.38 -5.75 7.46
CA ASN A 331 -21.33 -6.19 6.42
C ASN A 331 -21.77 -7.66 6.58
N ALA A 332 -20.92 -8.52 7.17
CA ALA A 332 -21.24 -9.91 7.48
C ALA A 332 -22.49 -10.06 8.36
N LEU A 333 -22.80 -9.10 9.24
CA LEU A 333 -24.03 -9.07 10.04
C LEU A 333 -25.26 -9.08 9.13
N PHE A 334 -25.31 -8.18 8.14
CA PHE A 334 -26.48 -8.00 7.27
C PHE A 334 -26.54 -9.08 6.20
N LEU A 335 -25.40 -9.46 5.60
CA LEU A 335 -25.33 -10.49 4.57
C LEU A 335 -25.75 -11.87 5.09
N GLN A 336 -25.38 -12.24 6.33
CA GLN A 336 -25.76 -13.52 6.93
C GLN A 336 -27.18 -13.52 7.53
N ASN A 337 -27.78 -12.34 7.75
CA ASN A 337 -29.13 -12.18 8.30
C ASN A 337 -30.06 -11.41 7.35
N SER A 338 -29.91 -11.62 6.03
CA SER A 338 -30.59 -10.87 4.96
C SER A 338 -32.13 -10.89 5.00
N ASN A 339 -32.74 -11.82 5.74
CA ASN A 339 -34.17 -11.83 6.03
C ASN A 339 -34.64 -10.70 6.99
N ILE A 340 -33.72 -9.95 7.61
CA ILE A 340 -34.02 -8.90 8.61
C ILE A 340 -33.90 -7.52 7.97
N THR A 341 -35.06 -6.94 7.63
CA THR A 341 -35.15 -5.61 6.99
C THR A 341 -34.86 -4.45 7.94
N PHE A 342 -35.11 -4.57 9.24
CA PHE A 342 -35.01 -3.46 10.20
C PHE A 342 -34.04 -3.77 11.34
N TRP A 343 -33.29 -2.76 11.78
CA TRP A 343 -32.33 -2.88 12.89
C TRP A 343 -32.36 -1.63 13.77
N HIS A 344 -32.04 -1.80 15.05
CA HIS A 344 -31.95 -0.72 16.04
C HIS A 344 -30.64 -0.85 16.80
N PHE A 345 -29.85 0.22 16.82
CA PHE A 345 -28.55 0.29 17.47
C PHE A 345 -28.62 1.34 18.58
N GLU A 346 -28.76 0.88 19.83
CA GLU A 346 -28.86 1.73 21.02
C GLU A 346 -27.49 1.80 21.72
N VAL A 347 -27.01 3.03 21.96
CA VAL A 347 -25.86 3.31 22.83
C VAL A 347 -26.35 3.80 24.18
N VAL A 348 -25.72 3.34 25.25
CA VAL A 348 -25.95 3.78 26.63
C VAL A 348 -24.66 4.40 27.17
N TYR A 349 -24.76 5.64 27.66
CA TYR A 349 -23.70 6.36 28.37
C TYR A 349 -24.07 6.40 29.86
N THR A 350 -23.12 6.08 30.73
CA THR A 350 -23.26 6.21 32.19
C THR A 350 -22.46 7.42 32.66
N PHE A 351 -23.12 8.35 33.36
CA PHE A 351 -22.51 9.54 33.96
C PHE A 351 -22.89 9.60 35.44
N ASN A 352 -21.93 9.35 36.35
CA ASN A 352 -22.15 9.44 37.81
C ASN A 352 -23.49 8.83 38.28
N ASP A 353 -23.67 7.53 38.00
CA ASP A 353 -24.85 6.72 38.29
C ASP A 353 -26.15 7.08 37.51
N VAL A 354 -26.12 8.01 36.57
CA VAL A 354 -27.22 8.29 35.63
C VAL A 354 -26.94 7.71 34.24
N ASN A 355 -27.90 6.98 33.69
CA ASN A 355 -27.83 6.44 32.32
C ASN A 355 -28.59 7.34 31.32
N SER A 356 -27.92 7.71 30.24
CA SER A 356 -28.52 8.27 29.03
C SER A 356 -28.43 7.27 27.89
N SER A 357 -29.52 7.00 27.18
CA SER A 357 -29.46 6.24 25.92
C SER A 357 -29.87 7.05 24.69
N SER A 358 -29.39 6.61 23.53
CA SER A 358 -29.64 7.19 22.23
C SER A 358 -29.58 6.08 21.19
N ALA A 359 -30.30 6.19 20.07
CA ALA A 359 -30.29 5.14 19.04
C ALA A 359 -30.43 5.66 17.61
N LEU A 360 -29.93 4.85 16.68
CA LEU A 360 -30.28 4.92 15.26
C LEU A 360 -31.08 3.67 14.87
N ASP A 361 -32.20 3.92 14.20
CA ASP A 361 -33.08 2.93 13.59
C ASP A 361 -32.76 2.87 12.10
N PHE A 362 -32.62 1.66 11.55
CA PHE A 362 -32.19 1.44 10.18
C PHE A 362 -33.14 0.54 9.39
N GLU A 363 -33.23 0.83 8.10
CA GLU A 363 -33.85 0.00 7.08
C GLU A 363 -32.75 -0.49 6.12
N ILE A 364 -32.63 -1.82 5.98
CA ILE A 364 -31.63 -2.45 5.14
C ILE A 364 -32.15 -2.52 3.72
N ASN A 365 -31.49 -1.79 2.81
CA ASN A 365 -31.79 -1.87 1.39
C ASN A 365 -31.66 -3.32 0.90
N GLN A 366 -32.60 -3.76 0.09
CA GLN A 366 -32.62 -5.15 -0.38
C GLN A 366 -31.74 -5.27 -1.64
N PRO A 367 -30.92 -6.33 -1.76
CA PRO A 367 -30.07 -6.51 -2.94
C PRO A 367 -30.91 -6.81 -4.19
N PRO A 368 -30.45 -6.40 -5.40
CA PRO A 368 -31.08 -6.73 -6.68
C PRO A 368 -31.51 -8.18 -6.76
N ARG A 369 -32.82 -8.41 -6.98
CA ARG A 369 -33.36 -9.78 -7.00
C ARG A 369 -32.62 -10.60 -8.06
N PRO A 370 -32.12 -11.82 -7.72
CA PRO A 370 -31.31 -12.61 -8.63
C PRO A 370 -31.97 -12.80 -9.98
N GLY A 371 -31.40 -12.14 -10.98
CA GLY A 371 -31.54 -12.54 -12.37
C GLY A 371 -30.57 -13.67 -12.68
N ASP A 372 -30.38 -13.92 -13.97
CA ASP A 372 -29.43 -14.90 -14.48
C ASP A 372 -28.55 -14.25 -15.55
N CYS A 373 -27.39 -14.83 -15.80
CA CYS A 373 -26.41 -14.36 -16.77
C CYS A 373 -25.68 -15.54 -17.41
N SER A 374 -25.56 -15.56 -18.74
CA SER A 374 -24.74 -16.51 -19.49
C SER A 374 -23.60 -15.82 -20.22
N ILE A 375 -22.57 -16.59 -20.60
CA ILE A 375 -21.44 -16.12 -21.41
C ILE A 375 -21.24 -17.06 -22.61
N ASP A 376 -21.01 -16.47 -23.78
CA ASP A 376 -20.78 -17.17 -25.05
C ASP A 376 -19.62 -16.49 -25.82
N PRO A 377 -18.69 -17.24 -26.44
CA PRO A 377 -18.52 -18.69 -26.40
C PRO A 377 -17.97 -19.20 -25.06
N SER A 378 -18.16 -20.48 -24.75
CA SER A 378 -17.58 -21.13 -23.55
C SER A 378 -16.09 -21.47 -23.69
N ASN A 379 -15.55 -21.44 -24.91
CA ASN A 379 -14.13 -21.64 -25.23
C ASN A 379 -13.67 -20.54 -26.21
N GLY A 380 -12.48 -19.99 -26.01
CA GLY A 380 -11.92 -18.99 -26.92
C GLY A 380 -10.44 -18.69 -26.66
N THR A 381 -9.98 -17.58 -27.22
CA THR A 381 -8.62 -17.04 -27.08
C THR A 381 -8.61 -15.72 -26.30
N THR A 382 -7.42 -15.25 -25.90
CA THR A 382 -7.17 -13.89 -25.42
C THR A 382 -7.56 -12.76 -26.39
N SER A 383 -7.84 -13.09 -27.66
CA SER A 383 -8.34 -12.18 -28.71
C SER A 383 -9.80 -12.43 -29.10
N THR A 384 -10.48 -13.37 -28.44
CA THR A 384 -11.91 -13.63 -28.61
C THR A 384 -12.73 -12.63 -27.80
N MET A 385 -13.71 -12.00 -28.45
CA MET A 385 -14.70 -11.16 -27.77
C MET A 385 -15.77 -12.07 -27.16
N PHE A 386 -15.88 -12.08 -25.84
CA PHE A 386 -16.88 -12.86 -25.11
C PHE A 386 -18.11 -12.01 -24.84
N LYS A 387 -19.29 -12.58 -25.09
CA LYS A 387 -20.58 -11.92 -24.92
C LYS A 387 -21.27 -12.42 -23.67
N ILE A 388 -21.34 -11.57 -22.64
CA ILE A 388 -22.17 -11.83 -21.46
C ILE A 388 -23.59 -11.32 -21.73
N SER A 389 -24.59 -12.16 -21.50
CA SER A 389 -26.01 -11.81 -21.62
C SER A 389 -26.67 -11.99 -20.26
N CYS A 390 -27.28 -10.94 -19.71
CA CYS A 390 -27.98 -10.96 -18.42
C CYS A 390 -29.47 -10.63 -18.59
N TRP A 391 -30.34 -11.27 -17.80
CA TRP A 391 -31.79 -11.08 -17.84
C TRP A 391 -32.45 -11.35 -16.49
N GLY A 392 -33.70 -10.93 -16.31
CA GLY A 392 -34.52 -11.22 -15.13
C GLY A 392 -34.21 -10.39 -13.88
N TRP A 393 -33.07 -9.69 -13.87
CA TRP A 393 -32.70 -8.74 -12.81
C TRP A 393 -33.78 -7.66 -12.65
N ASN A 394 -34.27 -7.52 -11.42
CA ASN A 394 -35.36 -6.59 -11.12
C ASN A 394 -35.24 -6.06 -9.69
N ASP A 395 -35.29 -4.75 -9.55
CA ASP A 395 -35.10 -4.07 -8.27
C ASP A 395 -36.04 -2.87 -8.10
N THR A 396 -36.48 -2.59 -6.87
CA THR A 396 -37.38 -1.46 -6.56
C THR A 396 -36.71 -0.10 -6.75
N ASP A 397 -35.40 -0.07 -6.51
CA ASP A 397 -34.55 1.13 -6.49
C ASP A 397 -33.62 1.17 -7.72
N LYS A 398 -33.81 0.20 -8.62
CA LYS A 398 -33.33 0.09 -10.00
C LYS A 398 -31.85 -0.27 -10.13
N ILE A 399 -31.55 -1.05 -11.15
CA ILE A 399 -30.18 -1.46 -11.50
C ILE A 399 -29.39 -0.27 -12.05
N LYS A 400 -28.32 0.10 -11.33
CA LYS A 400 -27.39 1.18 -11.63
C LYS A 400 -26.30 0.73 -12.60
N ASP A 401 -25.62 -0.38 -12.31
CA ASP A 401 -24.54 -0.92 -13.16
C ASP A 401 -24.31 -2.43 -12.99
N PHE A 402 -23.62 -2.99 -13.97
CA PHE A 402 -23.10 -4.36 -13.99
C PHE A 402 -21.56 -4.29 -14.04
N SER A 403 -20.90 -4.81 -13.01
CA SER A 403 -19.45 -4.81 -12.86
C SER A 403 -18.90 -6.23 -12.97
N PHE A 404 -18.00 -6.48 -13.94
CA PHE A 404 -17.54 -7.82 -14.32
C PHE A 404 -16.14 -8.12 -13.79
N TYR A 405 -15.93 -9.35 -13.32
CA TYR A 405 -14.68 -9.79 -12.72
C TYR A 405 -14.24 -11.16 -13.23
N ALA A 406 -12.93 -11.40 -13.25
CA ALA A 406 -12.36 -12.70 -13.60
C ALA A 406 -11.14 -13.08 -12.73
N TRP A 407 -10.95 -14.39 -12.54
CA TRP A 407 -9.79 -15.01 -11.91
C TRP A 407 -9.59 -16.45 -12.43
N THR A 408 -8.45 -17.08 -12.18
CA THR A 408 -8.13 -18.39 -12.81
C THR A 408 -7.99 -19.55 -11.83
N ALA A 409 -7.55 -19.30 -10.59
CA ALA A 409 -7.30 -20.31 -9.57
C ALA A 409 -7.60 -19.83 -8.14
N ASP A 410 -7.23 -18.59 -7.82
CA ASP A 410 -7.47 -17.96 -6.51
C ASP A 410 -8.27 -16.67 -6.66
N ILE A 411 -9.23 -16.45 -5.76
CA ILE A 411 -10.10 -15.27 -5.71
C ILE A 411 -9.37 -14.03 -5.16
N GLY A 412 -8.30 -14.20 -4.38
CA GLY A 412 -7.38 -13.10 -4.02
C GLY A 412 -6.71 -12.45 -5.23
N HIS A 413 -6.68 -13.15 -6.37
CA HIS A 413 -6.21 -12.65 -7.65
C HIS A 413 -7.34 -12.16 -8.58
N ARG A 414 -8.54 -11.85 -8.06
CA ARG A 414 -9.67 -11.28 -8.84
C ARG A 414 -9.29 -9.96 -9.52
N VAL A 415 -9.61 -9.86 -10.81
CA VAL A 415 -9.39 -8.68 -11.66
C VAL A 415 -10.75 -8.11 -12.06
N MET A 416 -10.92 -6.79 -11.94
CA MET A 416 -12.04 -6.09 -12.58
C MET A 416 -11.79 -6.00 -14.08
N LEU A 417 -12.74 -6.46 -14.89
CA LEU A 417 -12.73 -6.31 -16.34
C LEU A 417 -13.36 -4.97 -16.75
N GLY A 418 -14.42 -4.54 -16.08
CA GLY A 418 -15.05 -3.24 -16.31
C GLY A 418 -16.44 -3.15 -15.70
N SER A 419 -17.08 -1.99 -15.83
CA SER A 419 -18.47 -1.75 -15.46
C SER A 419 -19.26 -1.18 -16.65
N THR A 420 -20.56 -1.43 -16.68
CA THR A 420 -21.50 -0.91 -17.68
C THR A 420 -22.83 -0.49 -17.02
N THR A 421 -23.37 0.66 -17.39
CA THR A 421 -24.62 1.21 -16.81
C THR A 421 -25.84 0.31 -17.07
N GLY A 422 -26.66 0.12 -16.04
CA GLY A 422 -27.86 -0.70 -16.02
C GLY A 422 -29.14 -0.03 -16.54
N SER A 423 -30.28 -0.67 -16.31
CA SER A 423 -31.59 -0.24 -16.83
C SER A 423 -32.30 0.76 -15.92
N THR A 424 -32.57 1.96 -16.43
CA THR A 424 -33.28 3.05 -15.74
C THR A 424 -34.76 2.75 -15.45
N THR A 425 -35.30 1.62 -15.92
CA THR A 425 -36.71 1.22 -15.76
C THR A 425 -36.98 0.28 -14.59
N GLY A 426 -35.95 -0.10 -13.82
CA GLY A 426 -36.08 -0.99 -12.64
C GLY A 426 -35.95 -2.49 -12.94
N SER A 427 -36.28 -2.90 -14.17
CA SER A 427 -36.12 -4.27 -14.65
C SER A 427 -35.21 -4.33 -15.88
N VAL A 428 -34.41 -5.40 -15.96
CA VAL A 428 -33.56 -5.73 -17.11
C VAL A 428 -34.16 -6.97 -17.79
N SER A 429 -34.96 -6.74 -18.84
CA SER A 429 -35.56 -7.81 -19.64
C SER A 429 -34.50 -8.62 -20.40
N SER A 430 -33.50 -7.94 -20.97
CA SER A 430 -32.25 -8.52 -21.44
C SER A 430 -31.22 -7.39 -21.63
N SER A 431 -29.95 -7.65 -21.33
CA SER A 431 -28.82 -6.78 -21.68
C SER A 431 -27.62 -7.63 -22.04
N THR A 432 -26.85 -7.19 -23.04
CA THR A 432 -25.70 -7.94 -23.55
C THR A 432 -24.47 -7.06 -23.62
N PHE A 433 -23.36 -7.58 -23.11
CA PHE A 433 -22.10 -6.88 -22.90
C PHE A 433 -20.97 -7.66 -23.59
N GLU A 434 -19.99 -6.97 -24.14
CA GLU A 434 -18.87 -7.56 -24.87
C GLU A 434 -17.56 -7.24 -24.14
N LEU A 435 -16.77 -8.28 -23.84
CA LEU A 435 -15.58 -8.21 -22.98
C LEU A 435 -14.47 -9.10 -23.54
N LEU A 436 -13.21 -8.66 -23.39
CA LEU A 436 -12.04 -9.52 -23.56
C LEU A 436 -11.71 -10.20 -22.22
N LEU A 437 -11.51 -11.52 -22.25
CA LEU A 437 -11.13 -12.30 -21.07
C LEU A 437 -9.60 -12.50 -20.99
N PRO A 438 -9.04 -12.61 -19.77
CA PRO A 438 -7.63 -12.92 -19.57
C PRO A 438 -7.31 -14.38 -19.94
N ALA A 439 -6.03 -14.70 -20.15
CA ALA A 439 -5.59 -16.08 -20.30
C ALA A 439 -5.86 -16.89 -19.02
N GLY A 440 -6.43 -18.08 -19.16
CA GLY A 440 -6.63 -18.99 -18.03
C GLY A 440 -5.34 -19.68 -17.57
N SER A 441 -5.46 -20.56 -16.56
CA SER A 441 -4.33 -21.33 -16.02
C SER A 441 -4.64 -22.81 -15.85
N GLY A 442 -3.59 -23.65 -15.86
CA GLY A 442 -3.69 -25.11 -15.75
C GLY A 442 -4.15 -25.80 -17.04
N ASP A 443 -4.24 -27.12 -17.03
CA ASP A 443 -4.43 -27.99 -18.22
C ASP A 443 -5.72 -27.72 -19.03
N LYS A 444 -6.66 -26.95 -18.48
CA LYS A 444 -7.94 -26.57 -19.12
C LYS A 444 -8.02 -25.09 -19.49
N SER A 445 -6.96 -24.31 -19.26
CA SER A 445 -6.90 -22.85 -19.46
C SER A 445 -8.11 -22.14 -18.86
N SER A 446 -8.48 -22.49 -17.62
CA SER A 446 -9.74 -22.06 -17.01
C SER A 446 -9.69 -20.63 -16.47
N VAL A 447 -10.78 -19.90 -16.72
CA VAL A 447 -11.10 -18.59 -16.16
C VAL A 447 -12.49 -18.69 -15.52
N LEU A 448 -12.61 -18.33 -14.25
CA LEU A 448 -13.90 -18.10 -13.60
C LEU A 448 -14.32 -16.65 -13.85
N VAL A 449 -15.59 -16.43 -14.16
CA VAL A 449 -16.17 -15.10 -14.40
C VAL A 449 -17.35 -14.88 -13.44
N SER A 450 -17.36 -13.74 -12.75
CA SER A 450 -18.52 -13.28 -11.97
C SER A 450 -18.98 -11.89 -12.45
N VAL A 451 -20.24 -11.59 -12.14
CA VAL A 451 -20.84 -10.27 -12.31
C VAL A 451 -21.41 -9.80 -10.99
N GLN A 452 -21.04 -8.60 -10.58
CA GLN A 452 -21.67 -7.85 -9.51
C GLN A 452 -22.71 -6.92 -10.14
N VAL A 453 -23.98 -7.11 -9.76
CA VAL A 453 -25.10 -6.27 -10.19
C VAL A 453 -25.43 -5.30 -9.06
N GLN A 454 -25.37 -4.00 -9.32
CA GLN A 454 -25.51 -2.97 -8.31
C GLN A 454 -26.77 -2.12 -8.56
N ASP A 455 -27.49 -1.74 -7.50
CA ASP A 455 -28.64 -0.82 -7.56
C ASP A 455 -28.25 0.66 -7.39
N SER A 456 -29.23 1.57 -7.53
CA SER A 456 -29.05 3.02 -7.35
C SER A 456 -28.70 3.45 -5.91
N ARG A 457 -28.72 2.53 -4.95
CA ARG A 457 -28.31 2.71 -3.54
C ARG A 457 -27.00 1.98 -3.21
N ASN A 458 -26.33 1.46 -4.24
CA ASN A 458 -25.07 0.73 -4.20
C ASN A 458 -25.10 -0.68 -3.57
N CYS A 459 -26.28 -1.27 -3.30
CA CYS A 459 -26.32 -2.66 -2.84
C CYS A 459 -26.06 -3.62 -4.00
N VAL A 460 -25.32 -4.70 -3.71
CA VAL A 460 -24.74 -5.60 -4.72
C VAL A 460 -25.26 -7.03 -4.57
N THR A 461 -25.64 -7.64 -5.70
CA THR A 461 -25.76 -9.09 -5.84
C THR A 461 -24.62 -9.60 -6.73
N GLU A 462 -23.78 -10.50 -6.22
CA GLU A 462 -22.76 -11.16 -7.04
C GLU A 462 -23.25 -12.53 -7.53
N LEU A 463 -23.15 -12.75 -8.85
CA LEU A 463 -23.45 -14.02 -9.51
C LEU A 463 -22.18 -14.55 -10.18
N ASN A 464 -21.77 -15.77 -9.80
CA ASN A 464 -20.80 -16.55 -10.55
C ASN A 464 -21.50 -17.08 -11.82
N ILE A 465 -20.97 -16.74 -12.99
CA ILE A 465 -21.57 -17.10 -14.28
C ILE A 465 -21.22 -18.56 -14.62
N THR A 466 -19.99 -18.78 -15.10
CA THR A 466 -19.46 -20.10 -15.46
C THR A 466 -17.93 -20.08 -15.38
N THR A 467 -17.31 -21.25 -15.58
CA THR A 467 -15.90 -21.34 -15.98
C THR A 467 -15.81 -21.41 -17.50
N VAL A 468 -14.92 -20.59 -18.07
CA VAL A 468 -14.64 -20.45 -19.51
C VAL A 468 -13.22 -20.95 -19.78
N SER A 469 -12.98 -21.58 -20.93
CA SER A 469 -11.61 -21.90 -21.37
C SER A 469 -11.07 -20.78 -22.26
N VAL A 470 -10.00 -20.11 -21.83
CA VAL A 470 -9.40 -18.98 -22.56
C VAL A 470 -7.91 -19.24 -22.77
N VAL A 471 -7.56 -19.63 -24.00
CA VAL A 471 -6.20 -19.99 -24.40
C VAL A 471 -5.44 -18.73 -24.84
N THR A 472 -4.15 -18.63 -24.50
CA THR A 472 -3.26 -17.61 -25.08
C THR A 472 -3.18 -17.80 -26.59
N ASN A 473 -3.56 -16.80 -27.40
CA ASN A 473 -3.16 -16.82 -28.80
C ASN A 473 -1.68 -16.40 -28.89
N SER A 474 -0.80 -17.38 -28.75
CA SER A 474 0.65 -17.18 -28.79
C SER A 474 1.12 -16.57 -30.11
N ASN A 475 0.41 -16.76 -31.22
CA ASN A 475 0.77 -16.14 -32.49
C ASN A 475 0.47 -14.64 -32.48
N ASP A 476 -0.76 -14.22 -32.14
CA ASP A 476 -1.12 -12.79 -32.03
C ASP A 476 -0.18 -12.06 -31.05
N ILE A 477 0.16 -12.71 -29.93
CA ILE A 477 0.96 -12.10 -28.86
C ILE A 477 2.45 -12.08 -29.22
N ASN A 478 2.96 -13.09 -29.93
CA ASN A 478 4.33 -13.04 -30.46
C ASN A 478 4.47 -12.06 -31.62
N GLU A 479 3.46 -11.91 -32.49
CA GLU A 479 3.42 -10.82 -33.48
C GLU A 479 3.36 -9.44 -32.79
N LEU A 480 2.59 -9.30 -31.70
CA LEU A 480 2.49 -8.07 -30.93
C LEU A 480 3.83 -7.67 -30.30
N ILE A 481 4.49 -8.63 -29.64
CA ILE A 481 5.84 -8.46 -29.09
C ILE A 481 6.82 -8.11 -30.22
N SER A 482 6.74 -8.80 -31.37
CA SER A 482 7.57 -8.50 -32.56
C SER A 482 7.34 -7.11 -33.13
N ALA A 483 6.09 -6.62 -33.13
CA ALA A 483 5.75 -5.28 -33.59
C ALA A 483 6.29 -4.18 -32.64
N ILE A 484 6.28 -4.44 -31.33
CA ILE A 484 6.89 -3.56 -30.32
C ILE A 484 8.42 -3.59 -30.43
N GLN A 485 9.05 -4.75 -30.58
CA GLN A 485 10.49 -4.90 -30.83
C GLN A 485 10.94 -4.17 -32.11
N ALA A 486 10.19 -4.32 -33.22
CA ALA A 486 10.47 -3.64 -34.49
C ALA A 486 10.32 -2.11 -34.42
N ALA A 487 9.58 -1.61 -33.42
CA ALA A 487 9.44 -0.19 -33.11
C ALA A 487 10.53 0.33 -32.14
N ALA A 488 11.06 -0.52 -31.25
CA ALA A 488 12.11 -0.16 -30.29
C ALA A 488 13.54 -0.24 -30.87
N THR A 489 13.79 -1.16 -31.81
CA THR A 489 15.13 -1.43 -32.39
C THR A 489 15.58 -0.43 -33.46
N LYS A 490 14.71 0.53 -33.83
CA LYS A 490 15.05 1.66 -34.71
C LYS A 490 14.89 2.93 -33.90
N ASN A 491 15.84 3.87 -33.99
CA ASN A 491 15.70 5.22 -33.42
C ASN A 491 14.64 6.00 -34.22
N SER A 492 13.39 5.71 -33.92
CA SER A 492 12.18 6.17 -34.60
C SER A 492 11.04 5.99 -33.60
N ALA A 493 10.36 7.07 -33.22
CA ALA A 493 9.25 6.98 -32.27
C ALA A 493 8.24 5.90 -32.71
N VAL A 494 7.74 5.09 -31.76
CA VAL A 494 6.87 3.93 -32.01
C VAL A 494 5.88 4.25 -33.11
N SER A 495 6.06 3.59 -34.27
CA SER A 495 5.54 4.13 -35.52
C SER A 495 4.04 4.39 -35.39
N SER A 496 3.62 5.58 -35.81
CA SER A 496 2.24 6.10 -35.68
C SER A 496 1.19 5.32 -36.52
N ASN A 497 1.58 4.16 -37.03
CA ASN A 497 0.76 3.20 -37.77
C ASN A 497 0.72 1.78 -37.16
N SER A 498 1.36 1.53 -36.01
CA SER A 498 1.14 0.26 -35.30
C SER A 498 -0.33 0.16 -34.84
N SER A 499 -0.98 -0.96 -35.17
CA SER A 499 -2.42 -1.17 -34.92
C SER A 499 -2.75 -1.12 -33.43
N LEU A 500 -1.93 -1.74 -32.57
CA LEU A 500 -2.12 -1.65 -31.11
C LEU A 500 -2.04 -0.20 -30.62
N LYS A 501 -1.06 0.59 -31.06
CA LYS A 501 -0.96 1.99 -30.60
C LYS A 501 -2.17 2.81 -31.07
N LYS A 502 -2.59 2.66 -32.33
CA LYS A 502 -3.84 3.27 -32.83
C LYS A 502 -5.05 2.82 -32.00
N LEU A 503 -5.13 1.56 -31.61
CA LEU A 503 -6.24 1.04 -30.81
C LEU A 503 -6.22 1.56 -29.38
N LEU A 504 -5.06 1.64 -28.72
CA LEU A 504 -4.92 2.24 -27.39
C LEU A 504 -5.21 3.75 -27.41
N ASP A 505 -4.66 4.48 -28.38
CA ASP A 505 -4.82 5.94 -28.53
C ASP A 505 -6.27 6.36 -28.88
N ASN A 506 -7.12 5.45 -29.40
CA ASN A 506 -8.51 5.74 -29.82
C ASN A 506 -9.60 5.00 -29.02
N SER A 507 -9.25 4.10 -28.08
CA SER A 507 -10.22 3.36 -27.25
C SER A 507 -10.65 4.13 -26.00
N SER A 508 -11.71 3.66 -25.34
CA SER A 508 -12.06 4.15 -24.00
C SER A 508 -11.05 3.65 -22.95
N PRO A 509 -10.87 4.36 -21.81
CA PRO A 509 -9.95 3.95 -20.75
C PRO A 509 -10.24 2.53 -20.22
N THR A 510 -11.51 2.10 -20.25
CA THR A 510 -11.93 0.75 -19.84
C THR A 510 -11.37 -0.32 -20.77
N VAL A 511 -11.48 -0.13 -22.09
CA VAL A 511 -10.93 -1.08 -23.10
C VAL A 511 -9.40 -1.07 -23.09
N VAL A 512 -8.78 0.11 -22.89
CA VAL A 512 -7.32 0.23 -22.69
C VAL A 512 -6.88 -0.61 -21.49
N ALA A 513 -7.54 -0.47 -20.34
CA ALA A 513 -7.18 -1.20 -19.12
C ALA A 513 -7.43 -2.72 -19.21
N GLN A 514 -8.52 -3.15 -19.86
CA GLN A 514 -8.75 -4.58 -20.18
C GLN A 514 -7.59 -5.16 -21.00
N LEU A 515 -7.26 -4.50 -22.11
CA LEU A 515 -6.24 -4.97 -23.04
C LEU A 515 -4.85 -4.99 -22.41
N VAL A 516 -4.47 -3.92 -21.70
CA VAL A 516 -3.23 -3.85 -20.93
C VAL A 516 -3.16 -4.96 -19.89
N THR A 517 -4.27 -5.27 -19.20
CA THR A 517 -4.31 -6.31 -18.17
C THR A 517 -4.12 -7.71 -18.77
N THR A 518 -4.84 -8.05 -19.84
CA THR A 518 -4.73 -9.34 -20.55
C THR A 518 -3.34 -9.55 -21.16
N ILE A 519 -2.74 -8.51 -21.77
CA ILE A 519 -1.37 -8.58 -22.28
C ILE A 519 -0.39 -8.76 -21.11
N SER A 520 -0.49 -7.94 -20.05
CA SER A 520 0.42 -8.01 -18.89
C SER A 520 0.40 -9.38 -18.23
N GLN A 521 -0.78 -9.97 -18.03
CA GLN A 521 -0.91 -11.32 -17.47
C GLN A 521 -0.28 -12.38 -18.38
N THR A 522 -0.42 -12.27 -19.70
CA THR A 522 0.23 -13.22 -20.62
C THR A 522 1.76 -13.07 -20.62
N VAL A 523 2.28 -11.83 -20.59
CA VAL A 523 3.74 -11.61 -20.44
C VAL A 523 4.24 -12.11 -19.08
N ASN A 524 3.44 -12.00 -18.01
CA ASN A 524 3.77 -12.60 -16.69
C ASN A 524 3.83 -14.14 -16.78
N GLN A 525 2.91 -14.80 -17.48
CA GLN A 525 2.93 -16.25 -17.70
C GLN A 525 4.18 -16.68 -18.51
N ILE A 526 4.47 -16.01 -19.63
CA ILE A 526 5.68 -16.27 -20.45
C ILE A 526 6.94 -16.10 -19.59
N THR A 527 7.01 -15.02 -18.79
CA THR A 527 8.13 -14.71 -17.91
C THR A 527 8.42 -15.84 -16.91
N ASN A 528 7.40 -16.42 -16.29
CA ASN A 528 7.57 -17.52 -15.33
C ASN A 528 8.18 -18.77 -16.01
N ASN A 529 7.76 -19.06 -17.25
CA ASN A 529 8.34 -20.16 -18.03
C ASN A 529 9.80 -19.86 -18.41
N THR A 530 10.11 -18.62 -18.83
CA THR A 530 11.48 -18.18 -19.13
C THR A 530 12.41 -18.26 -17.92
N ILE A 531 11.95 -17.83 -16.73
CA ILE A 531 12.72 -17.92 -15.47
C ILE A 531 12.96 -19.38 -15.08
N THR A 532 11.93 -20.22 -15.12
CA THR A 532 12.05 -21.66 -14.80
C THR A 532 13.03 -22.35 -15.74
N THR A 533 12.99 -22.01 -17.04
CA THR A 533 13.94 -22.52 -18.04
C THR A 533 15.37 -22.08 -17.74
N ALA A 534 15.59 -20.79 -17.42
CA ALA A 534 16.91 -20.26 -17.07
C ALA A 534 17.54 -21.00 -15.86
N ILE A 535 16.73 -21.28 -14.83
CA ILE A 535 17.15 -22.02 -13.62
C ILE A 535 17.47 -23.48 -13.93
N ALA A 536 16.64 -24.15 -14.73
CA ALA A 536 16.92 -25.51 -15.21
C ALA A 536 18.22 -25.58 -16.04
N THR A 537 18.57 -24.50 -16.75
CA THR A 537 19.84 -24.36 -17.48
C THR A 537 21.00 -23.78 -16.68
N GLY A 538 20.94 -23.81 -15.34
CA GLY A 538 22.10 -23.51 -14.47
C GLY A 538 22.27 -22.05 -14.04
N MET A 539 21.30 -21.16 -14.31
CA MET A 539 21.33 -19.79 -13.79
C MET A 539 20.81 -19.77 -12.33
N PRO A 540 21.58 -19.27 -11.34
CA PRO A 540 21.12 -19.26 -9.96
C PRO A 540 19.82 -18.45 -9.79
N ALA A 541 18.78 -19.08 -9.25
CA ALA A 541 17.47 -18.47 -9.03
C ALA A 541 17.56 -17.07 -8.37
N ALA A 542 18.32 -16.96 -7.28
CA ALA A 542 18.50 -15.71 -6.55
C ALA A 542 19.27 -14.60 -7.30
N SER A 543 19.93 -14.86 -8.44
CA SER A 543 20.63 -13.80 -9.21
C SER A 543 19.84 -13.24 -10.40
N ILE A 544 18.64 -13.78 -10.68
CA ILE A 544 17.82 -13.38 -11.84
C ILE A 544 16.39 -12.95 -11.49
N PHE A 545 15.89 -13.29 -10.30
CA PHE A 545 14.60 -12.81 -9.79
C PHE A 545 14.60 -12.72 -8.25
N ILE A 546 13.56 -12.08 -7.70
CA ILE A 546 13.26 -12.00 -6.26
C ILE A 546 12.17 -13.03 -5.97
N SER A 547 12.38 -13.90 -4.98
CA SER A 547 11.38 -14.88 -4.59
C SER A 547 10.13 -14.19 -4.04
N PRO A 548 8.91 -14.58 -4.45
CA PRO A 548 7.69 -14.07 -3.84
C PRO A 548 7.58 -14.52 -2.38
N LEU A 549 6.79 -13.80 -1.58
CA LEU A 549 6.37 -14.27 -0.26
C LEU A 549 5.60 -15.60 -0.43
N GLY A 550 6.02 -16.64 0.32
CA GLY A 550 5.49 -18.01 0.19
C GLY A 550 6.03 -18.79 -0.99
N GLY A 551 7.01 -18.23 -1.72
CA GLY A 551 7.74 -18.96 -2.75
C GLY A 551 8.52 -20.13 -2.15
N GLN A 552 8.42 -21.31 -2.76
CA GLN A 552 9.29 -22.43 -2.43
C GLN A 552 10.64 -22.29 -3.16
N LYS A 553 11.67 -22.98 -2.65
CA LYS A 553 12.96 -23.08 -3.33
C LYS A 553 12.79 -23.80 -4.67
N ILE A 554 13.31 -23.21 -5.74
CA ILE A 554 13.32 -23.81 -7.07
C ILE A 554 14.59 -24.64 -7.20
N GLU A 555 14.44 -25.91 -7.60
CA GLU A 555 15.58 -26.77 -7.92
C GLU A 555 16.15 -26.38 -9.29
N GLY A 556 17.44 -26.03 -9.31
CA GLY A 556 18.22 -25.80 -10.53
C GLY A 556 19.20 -26.93 -10.78
N SER A 557 19.73 -27.01 -12.00
CA SER A 557 20.78 -27.98 -12.32
C SER A 557 22.12 -27.61 -11.68
N SER A 558 22.98 -28.61 -11.50
CA SER A 558 24.37 -28.45 -11.05
C SER A 558 25.35 -28.07 -12.18
N GLU A 559 24.84 -27.83 -13.39
CA GLU A 559 25.64 -27.46 -14.56
C GLU A 559 25.84 -25.95 -14.64
N SER A 560 27.00 -25.50 -15.14
CA SER A 560 27.28 -24.08 -15.34
C SER A 560 26.50 -23.53 -16.54
N ALA A 561 25.74 -22.44 -16.33
CA ALA A 561 24.92 -21.84 -17.38
C ALA A 561 25.68 -21.51 -18.68
N ASN A 562 25.13 -22.00 -19.80
CA ASN A 562 25.67 -21.75 -21.14
C ASN A 562 25.50 -20.27 -21.53
N GLU A 563 26.56 -19.66 -22.04
CA GLU A 563 26.61 -18.24 -22.44
C GLU A 563 25.51 -17.88 -23.46
N SER A 564 25.15 -18.79 -24.38
CA SER A 564 24.05 -18.56 -25.32
C SER A 564 22.69 -18.44 -24.62
N THR A 565 22.43 -19.25 -23.60
CA THR A 565 21.19 -19.21 -22.83
C THR A 565 21.10 -17.96 -21.97
N ILE A 566 22.22 -17.51 -21.39
CA ILE A 566 22.30 -16.23 -20.66
C ILE A 566 21.97 -15.06 -21.61
N LYS A 567 22.50 -15.08 -22.84
CA LYS A 567 22.22 -14.04 -23.86
C LYS A 567 20.74 -14.02 -24.26
N GLU A 568 20.15 -15.17 -24.53
CA GLU A 568 18.73 -15.26 -24.91
C GLU A 568 17.79 -14.87 -23.76
N TYR A 569 18.09 -15.27 -22.52
CA TYR A 569 17.36 -14.82 -21.33
C TYR A 569 17.39 -13.28 -21.20
N MET A 570 18.57 -12.66 -21.35
CA MET A 570 18.72 -11.21 -21.26
C MET A 570 18.02 -10.48 -22.42
N ARG A 571 18.00 -11.07 -23.62
CA ARG A 571 17.26 -10.54 -24.78
C ARG A 571 15.76 -10.48 -24.48
N LEU A 572 15.16 -11.61 -24.08
CA LEU A 572 13.74 -11.71 -23.71
C LEU A 572 13.37 -10.78 -22.55
N LEU A 573 14.26 -10.61 -21.56
CA LEU A 573 14.04 -9.71 -20.43
C LEU A 573 13.89 -8.24 -20.87
N ASN A 574 14.75 -7.78 -21.80
CA ASN A 574 14.71 -6.43 -22.34
C ASN A 574 13.52 -6.21 -23.30
N ASP A 575 13.13 -7.23 -24.06
CA ASP A 575 11.93 -7.20 -24.91
C ASP A 575 10.65 -7.01 -24.09
N HIS A 576 10.52 -7.78 -23.00
CA HIS A 576 9.39 -7.66 -22.08
C HIS A 576 9.40 -6.31 -21.34
N ALA A 577 10.57 -5.80 -20.95
CA ALA A 577 10.69 -4.47 -20.35
C ALA A 577 10.25 -3.34 -21.29
N SER A 578 10.61 -3.44 -22.58
CA SER A 578 10.17 -2.52 -23.64
C SER A 578 8.65 -2.54 -23.80
N THR A 579 8.06 -3.74 -23.76
CA THR A 579 6.59 -3.94 -23.79
C THR A 579 5.91 -3.32 -22.58
N ARG A 580 6.46 -3.49 -21.36
CA ARG A 580 5.88 -2.91 -20.13
C ARG A 580 5.94 -1.39 -20.10
N GLU A 581 7.01 -0.77 -20.56
CA GLU A 581 7.10 0.69 -20.56
C GLU A 581 6.04 1.32 -21.49
N PHE A 582 5.82 0.74 -22.68
CA PHE A 582 4.79 1.17 -23.62
C PHE A 582 3.36 1.01 -23.07
N LEU A 583 3.07 -0.12 -22.43
CA LEU A 583 1.76 -0.35 -21.80
C LEU A 583 1.55 0.52 -20.54
N MET A 584 2.62 0.82 -19.80
CA MET A 584 2.59 1.70 -18.62
C MET A 584 2.16 3.12 -19.02
N GLU A 585 2.79 3.71 -20.03
CA GLU A 585 2.40 5.04 -20.56
C GLU A 585 0.91 5.09 -20.92
N SER A 586 0.40 4.03 -21.55
CA SER A 586 -1.01 3.92 -21.97
C SER A 586 -1.98 3.97 -20.78
N VAL A 587 -1.61 3.40 -19.63
CA VAL A 587 -2.41 3.48 -18.40
C VAL A 587 -2.23 4.84 -17.71
N THR A 588 -0.99 5.29 -17.47
CA THR A 588 -0.71 6.47 -16.65
C THR A 588 -1.18 7.78 -17.28
N ASN A 589 -1.27 7.84 -18.62
CA ASN A 589 -1.80 9.01 -19.33
C ASN A 589 -3.33 9.19 -19.17
N THR A 590 -4.03 8.25 -18.53
CA THR A 590 -5.46 8.39 -18.21
C THR A 590 -5.65 8.94 -16.79
N ASN A 591 -6.34 10.07 -16.65
CA ASN A 591 -6.56 10.75 -15.35
C ASN A 591 -8.03 10.69 -14.95
N SER A 592 -8.55 9.51 -14.57
CA SER A 592 -9.93 9.42 -14.09
C SER A 592 -10.05 9.80 -12.62
N SER A 593 -11.19 10.40 -12.27
CA SER A 593 -11.61 10.65 -10.89
C SER A 593 -12.86 9.84 -10.51
N GLU A 594 -13.27 8.90 -11.36
CA GLU A 594 -14.38 7.98 -11.10
C GLU A 594 -13.88 6.72 -10.37
N TRP A 595 -14.69 6.19 -9.46
CA TRP A 595 -14.30 5.08 -8.60
C TRP A 595 -13.96 3.79 -9.35
N GLY A 596 -14.84 3.32 -10.24
CA GLY A 596 -14.60 2.12 -11.04
C GLY A 596 -13.35 2.23 -11.92
N HIS A 597 -13.07 3.42 -12.45
CA HIS A 597 -11.85 3.68 -13.21
C HIS A 597 -10.58 3.70 -12.32
N LEU A 598 -10.63 4.24 -11.09
CA LEU A 598 -9.50 4.19 -10.16
C LEU A 598 -9.15 2.75 -9.77
N LEU A 599 -10.16 1.92 -9.49
CA LEU A 599 -9.99 0.48 -9.24
C LEU A 599 -9.40 -0.26 -10.45
N LEU A 600 -9.93 0.02 -11.64
CA LEU A 600 -9.48 -0.60 -12.89
C LEU A 600 -8.04 -0.19 -13.26
N GLN A 601 -7.67 1.08 -13.06
CA GLN A 601 -6.29 1.56 -13.19
C GLN A 601 -5.36 0.88 -12.18
N ALA A 602 -5.76 0.81 -10.90
CA ALA A 602 -4.98 0.16 -9.86
C ALA A 602 -4.71 -1.33 -10.18
N SER A 603 -5.74 -2.05 -10.64
CA SER A 603 -5.64 -3.43 -11.14
C SER A 603 -4.64 -3.55 -12.29
N SER A 604 -4.71 -2.67 -13.31
CA SER A 604 -3.74 -2.66 -14.42
C SER A 604 -2.30 -2.40 -13.95
N LEU A 605 -2.10 -1.47 -13.01
CA LEU A 605 -0.79 -1.14 -12.44
C LEU A 605 -0.22 -2.32 -11.63
N ALA A 606 -1.04 -3.01 -10.84
CA ALA A 606 -0.62 -4.22 -10.11
C ALA A 606 -0.14 -5.34 -11.07
N ARG A 607 -0.81 -5.52 -12.21
CA ARG A 607 -0.43 -6.55 -13.21
C ARG A 607 0.77 -6.18 -14.07
N LEU A 608 0.89 -4.90 -14.44
CA LEU A 608 2.07 -4.37 -15.15
C LEU A 608 3.35 -4.51 -14.33
N THR A 609 3.28 -4.25 -13.02
CA THR A 609 4.44 -4.22 -12.12
C THR A 609 4.88 -5.59 -11.59
N GLN A 610 4.04 -6.62 -11.71
CA GLN A 610 4.27 -7.95 -11.11
C GLN A 610 5.63 -8.60 -11.47
N ALA A 611 6.13 -8.42 -12.69
CA ALA A 611 7.46 -8.91 -13.08
C ALA A 611 8.54 -7.86 -12.76
N THR A 612 9.00 -7.85 -11.51
CA THR A 612 9.91 -6.82 -10.98
C THR A 612 11.25 -6.72 -11.71
N ASN A 613 11.73 -7.79 -12.36
CA ASN A 613 12.97 -7.79 -13.15
C ASN A 613 12.81 -7.19 -14.57
N GLN A 614 11.61 -6.73 -14.93
CA GLN A 614 11.29 -6.14 -16.24
C GLN A 614 10.85 -4.67 -16.16
N LEU A 615 10.98 -4.01 -15.00
CA LEU A 615 10.59 -2.60 -14.87
C LEU A 615 11.80 -1.68 -15.04
N THR A 616 11.78 -0.88 -16.10
CA THR A 616 12.76 0.22 -16.29
C THR A 616 12.62 1.28 -15.20
N ARG A 617 13.65 2.12 -14.99
CA ARG A 617 13.58 3.27 -14.06
C ARG A 617 12.42 4.20 -14.41
N LYS A 618 12.09 4.34 -15.69
CA LYS A 618 10.94 5.13 -16.18
C LYS A 618 9.60 4.45 -15.87
N THR A 619 9.46 3.16 -16.15
CA THR A 619 8.28 2.37 -15.73
C THR A 619 8.05 2.45 -14.22
N CYS A 620 9.13 2.40 -13.43
CA CYS A 620 9.07 2.56 -11.98
C CYS A 620 8.57 3.96 -11.57
N LYS A 621 9.19 5.05 -12.07
CA LYS A 621 8.76 6.44 -11.81
C LYS A 621 7.28 6.67 -12.16
N LEU A 622 6.83 6.16 -13.31
CA LEU A 622 5.44 6.32 -13.77
C LEU A 622 4.46 5.58 -12.86
N ALA A 623 4.77 4.34 -12.48
CA ALA A 623 3.91 3.53 -11.61
C ALA A 623 3.86 4.07 -10.17
N SER A 624 4.99 4.48 -9.58
CA SER A 624 5.02 5.06 -8.23
C SER A 624 4.24 6.37 -8.16
N ALA A 625 4.38 7.24 -9.17
CA ALA A 625 3.62 8.48 -9.26
C ALA A 625 2.10 8.22 -9.38
N LYS A 626 1.68 7.24 -10.20
CA LYS A 626 0.23 6.96 -10.39
C LYS A 626 -0.40 6.23 -9.21
N CYS A 627 0.29 5.29 -8.57
CA CYS A 627 -0.19 4.65 -7.35
C CYS A 627 -0.24 5.63 -6.16
N ARG A 628 0.64 6.64 -6.12
CA ARG A 628 0.55 7.80 -5.21
C ARG A 628 -0.65 8.71 -5.54
N GLU A 629 -0.89 9.04 -6.80
CA GLU A 629 -2.05 9.84 -7.24
C GLU A 629 -3.37 9.21 -6.79
N ILE A 630 -3.53 7.90 -7.05
CA ILE A 630 -4.72 7.13 -6.63
C ILE A 630 -4.86 7.18 -5.10
N ALA A 631 -3.79 6.89 -4.33
CA ALA A 631 -3.83 6.90 -2.87
C ALA A 631 -4.22 8.26 -2.26
N ILE A 632 -3.77 9.36 -2.86
CA ILE A 632 -4.17 10.72 -2.45
C ILE A 632 -5.66 10.96 -2.76
N ALA A 633 -6.15 10.49 -3.91
CA ALA A 633 -7.57 10.58 -4.26
C ALA A 633 -8.48 9.72 -3.35
N LEU A 634 -7.98 8.61 -2.77
CA LEU A 634 -8.69 7.87 -1.71
C LEU A 634 -8.81 8.72 -0.44
N ASN A 635 -7.68 9.24 0.04
CA ASN A 635 -7.59 9.98 1.30
C ASN A 635 -8.46 11.25 1.29
N GLN A 636 -8.49 11.98 0.17
CA GLN A 636 -9.37 13.13 -0.05
C GLN A 636 -10.88 12.80 -0.04
N ARG A 637 -11.25 11.51 -0.03
CA ARG A 637 -12.62 11.02 -0.14
C ARG A 637 -13.02 10.05 0.98
N ALA A 638 -12.16 9.78 1.97
CA ALA A 638 -12.36 8.76 3.00
C ALA A 638 -13.78 8.78 3.61
N THR A 639 -14.27 9.96 4.03
CA THR A 639 -15.61 10.14 4.65
C THR A 639 -16.81 9.96 3.70
N LYS A 640 -16.60 9.58 2.44
CA LYS A 640 -17.64 9.41 1.40
C LYS A 640 -17.61 8.07 0.68
N VAL A 641 -16.65 7.19 0.99
CA VAL A 641 -16.40 5.90 0.30
C VAL A 641 -16.61 4.76 1.31
N SER A 642 -16.98 3.55 0.85
CA SER A 642 -17.09 2.40 1.75
C SER A 642 -15.72 1.85 2.17
N TYR A 643 -15.68 1.09 3.28
CA TYR A 643 -14.45 0.40 3.69
C TYR A 643 -14.05 -0.66 2.64
N GLU A 644 -15.04 -1.39 2.13
CA GLU A 644 -14.90 -2.48 1.17
C GLU A 644 -14.33 -1.98 -0.16
N ASP A 645 -14.81 -0.82 -0.63
CA ASP A 645 -14.26 -0.10 -1.77
C ASP A 645 -12.77 0.22 -1.58
N ILE A 646 -12.41 0.82 -0.44
CA ILE A 646 -11.03 1.18 -0.11
C ILE A 646 -10.15 -0.07 -0.03
N GLU A 647 -10.67 -1.16 0.55
CA GLU A 647 -10.02 -2.46 0.61
C GLU A 647 -9.72 -3.01 -0.79
N MET A 648 -10.69 -2.93 -1.71
CA MET A 648 -10.49 -3.37 -3.10
C MET A 648 -9.40 -2.60 -3.83
N ILE A 649 -9.33 -1.26 -3.69
CA ILE A 649 -8.26 -0.47 -4.35
C ILE A 649 -6.91 -0.67 -3.65
N ALA A 650 -6.89 -0.68 -2.31
CA ALA A 650 -5.67 -0.87 -1.52
C ALA A 650 -4.97 -2.21 -1.86
N ASN A 651 -5.74 -3.30 -2.02
CA ASN A 651 -5.26 -4.61 -2.47
C ASN A 651 -4.55 -4.58 -3.84
N GLN A 652 -4.73 -3.53 -4.66
CA GLN A 652 -4.06 -3.38 -5.96
C GLN A 652 -2.89 -2.37 -5.91
N ILE A 653 -3.10 -1.18 -5.33
CA ILE A 653 -2.06 -0.12 -5.32
C ILE A 653 -0.89 -0.41 -4.36
N ILE A 654 -1.07 -1.25 -3.34
CA ILE A 654 0.03 -1.61 -2.44
C ILE A 654 0.98 -2.62 -3.09
N PRO A 655 0.52 -3.72 -3.72
CA PRO A 655 1.37 -4.55 -4.56
C PRO A 655 2.04 -3.77 -5.70
N CYS A 656 1.36 -2.82 -6.34
CA CYS A 656 2.00 -1.87 -7.27
C CYS A 656 3.22 -1.19 -6.62
N ALA A 657 3.02 -0.56 -5.46
CA ALA A 657 4.06 0.19 -4.76
C ALA A 657 5.24 -0.70 -4.32
N THR A 658 4.99 -1.91 -3.80
CA THR A 658 6.07 -2.81 -3.35
C THR A 658 6.79 -3.53 -4.49
N ASN A 659 6.08 -3.87 -5.59
CA ASN A 659 6.71 -4.37 -6.81
C ASN A 659 7.70 -3.34 -7.38
N VAL A 660 7.28 -2.08 -7.49
CA VAL A 660 8.10 -0.98 -8.02
C VAL A 660 9.29 -0.68 -7.12
N LEU A 661 9.08 -0.70 -5.79
CA LEU A 661 10.17 -0.55 -4.83
C LEU A 661 11.17 -1.72 -4.91
N SER A 662 10.69 -2.95 -5.08
CA SER A 662 11.55 -4.14 -5.23
C SER A 662 12.35 -4.07 -6.54
N ALA A 663 11.70 -3.70 -7.65
CA ALA A 663 12.31 -3.57 -8.97
C ALA A 663 13.43 -2.53 -9.01
N ILE A 664 13.20 -1.33 -8.47
CA ILE A 664 14.21 -0.26 -8.52
C ILE A 664 15.46 -0.57 -7.67
N ASN A 665 15.29 -1.36 -6.60
CA ASN A 665 16.38 -1.81 -5.72
C ASN A 665 17.10 -3.07 -6.20
N MET A 666 16.45 -3.92 -7.01
CA MET A 666 17.00 -5.20 -7.48
C MET A 666 18.43 -5.08 -8.09
N PRO A 667 18.74 -4.12 -8.98
CA PRO A 667 20.10 -3.99 -9.52
C PRO A 667 21.10 -3.40 -8.51
N LEU A 668 20.63 -2.54 -7.59
CA LEU A 668 21.46 -1.95 -6.53
C LEU A 668 21.93 -3.00 -5.51
N GLN A 669 21.19 -4.10 -5.38
CA GLN A 669 21.50 -5.24 -4.52
C GLN A 669 22.04 -6.47 -5.27
N GLN A 670 22.42 -6.32 -6.55
CA GLN A 670 22.96 -7.39 -7.40
C GLN A 670 22.01 -8.60 -7.59
N ARG A 671 20.70 -8.41 -7.35
CA ARG A 671 19.62 -9.41 -7.55
C ARG A 671 19.11 -9.48 -8.99
N GLY A 672 19.68 -8.66 -9.88
CA GLY A 672 19.34 -8.54 -11.30
C GLY A 672 20.28 -7.53 -11.98
N LYS A 673 20.12 -7.33 -13.29
CA LYS A 673 20.91 -6.37 -14.07
C LYS A 673 20.11 -5.10 -14.38
N ILE A 674 20.82 -4.01 -14.66
CA ILE A 674 20.22 -2.79 -15.22
C ILE A 674 19.87 -3.08 -16.70
N LEU A 675 18.65 -2.73 -17.10
CA LEU A 675 18.08 -3.02 -18.42
C LEU A 675 18.71 -2.15 -19.51
N GLU A 676 18.70 -2.61 -20.77
CA GLU A 676 19.37 -1.96 -21.90
C GLU A 676 18.76 -0.60 -22.26
N LEU A 677 17.44 -0.44 -22.11
CA LEU A 677 16.77 0.86 -22.23
C LEU A 677 17.29 1.87 -21.19
N ASP A 678 17.56 1.44 -19.98
CA ASP A 678 18.14 2.30 -18.93
C ASP A 678 19.64 2.53 -19.16
N SER A 679 20.36 1.50 -19.60
CA SER A 679 21.79 1.59 -19.90
C SER A 679 22.09 2.59 -21.02
N SER A 680 21.33 2.51 -22.12
CA SER A 680 21.45 3.44 -23.25
C SER A 680 21.11 4.89 -22.87
N ARG A 681 20.04 5.12 -22.10
CA ARG A 681 19.63 6.46 -21.63
C ARG A 681 20.71 7.16 -20.80
N SER A 682 21.49 6.42 -20.01
CA SER A 682 22.58 7.00 -19.20
C SER A 682 23.84 7.36 -20.01
N GLY A 683 23.95 6.90 -21.26
CA GLY A 683 25.11 7.14 -22.13
C GLY A 683 25.06 8.44 -22.92
N GLY A 684 23.90 9.10 -22.97
CA GLY A 684 23.73 10.43 -23.55
C GLY A 684 23.54 11.49 -22.48
N ILE A 685 24.11 12.68 -22.70
CA ILE A 685 23.66 13.89 -22.00
C ILE A 685 22.26 14.19 -22.57
N SER A 686 21.20 13.94 -21.78
CA SER A 686 19.81 13.99 -22.25
C SER A 686 18.93 14.91 -21.39
N GLU A 687 17.87 15.42 -22.01
CA GLU A 687 17.19 16.67 -21.64
C GLU A 687 16.15 16.54 -20.50
N ASP A 688 16.41 15.72 -19.48
CA ASP A 688 15.51 15.47 -18.33
C ASP A 688 15.41 16.66 -17.34
N ASN A 689 16.01 17.82 -17.65
CA ASN A 689 16.12 19.03 -16.81
C ASN A 689 14.82 19.87 -16.70
N ASN A 690 13.64 19.25 -16.79
CA ASN A 690 12.32 19.91 -16.66
C ASN A 690 11.51 19.44 -15.44
N ASP A 691 12.10 18.64 -14.53
CA ASP A 691 11.50 18.25 -13.25
C ASP A 691 11.80 19.34 -12.20
N ASP A 692 11.06 20.45 -12.25
CA ASP A 692 11.23 21.64 -11.38
C ASP A 692 11.11 21.29 -9.88
N THR A 693 12.24 21.02 -9.20
CA THR A 693 12.53 21.51 -7.82
C THR A 693 13.94 21.15 -7.32
N ASN A 694 14.73 22.18 -7.03
CA ASN A 694 15.86 22.19 -6.08
C ASN A 694 16.91 21.05 -6.15
N SER A 695 17.97 21.29 -6.92
CA SER A 695 19.31 21.41 -6.29
C SER A 695 20.33 22.14 -7.18
N GLU A 696 21.11 23.06 -6.59
CA GLU A 696 22.34 23.60 -7.20
C GLU A 696 23.55 22.67 -6.98
N LEU A 697 23.34 21.47 -6.42
CA LEU A 697 24.37 20.46 -6.13
C LEU A 697 24.53 19.42 -7.24
N ASP A 698 23.49 19.13 -8.02
CA ASP A 698 23.54 18.14 -9.10
C ASP A 698 24.51 18.56 -10.23
N GLY A 699 24.56 19.85 -10.53
CA GLY A 699 25.52 20.42 -11.48
C GLY A 699 26.98 20.38 -11.01
N ALA A 700 27.24 20.23 -9.70
CA ALA A 700 28.60 20.15 -9.17
C ALA A 700 29.22 18.77 -9.38
N ASN A 701 28.45 17.69 -9.19
CA ASN A 701 28.92 16.31 -9.40
C ASN A 701 28.93 15.89 -10.88
N LEU A 702 28.09 16.46 -11.74
CA LEU A 702 28.13 16.17 -13.18
C LEU A 702 29.51 16.50 -13.82
N ASN A 703 30.23 17.48 -13.28
CA ASN A 703 31.55 17.89 -13.75
C ASN A 703 32.68 16.89 -13.42
N SER A 704 32.46 15.84 -12.62
CA SER A 704 33.47 14.78 -12.43
C SER A 704 33.47 13.75 -13.58
N PHE A 705 32.32 13.57 -14.24
CA PHE A 705 32.11 12.56 -15.29
C PHE A 705 32.55 13.02 -16.70
N ASP A 706 33.28 14.14 -16.81
CA ASP A 706 33.74 14.72 -18.10
C ASP A 706 35.00 14.04 -18.68
N SER A 707 35.47 12.96 -18.04
CA SER A 707 36.44 12.05 -18.66
C SER A 707 35.74 11.07 -19.62
N LYS A 708 36.32 10.86 -20.80
CA LYS A 708 35.77 9.93 -21.81
C LYS A 708 35.96 8.45 -21.46
N ASP A 709 36.69 8.17 -20.38
CA ASP A 709 37.19 6.85 -20.03
C ASP A 709 36.53 6.24 -18.76
N GLU A 710 35.67 7.00 -18.05
CA GLU A 710 34.92 6.48 -16.90
C GLU A 710 33.78 5.52 -17.35
N PRO A 711 33.68 4.31 -16.78
CA PRO A 711 32.81 3.26 -17.33
C PRO A 711 31.31 3.59 -17.21
N SER A 712 30.56 3.26 -18.26
CA SER A 712 29.10 3.45 -18.34
C SER A 712 28.29 2.73 -17.24
N HIS A 713 28.93 1.83 -16.50
CA HIS A 713 28.35 1.14 -15.34
C HIS A 713 28.09 2.07 -14.14
N GLU A 714 29.02 2.99 -13.85
CA GLU A 714 28.94 3.81 -12.63
C GLU A 714 27.91 4.93 -12.77
N ARG A 715 27.86 5.57 -13.94
CA ARG A 715 26.76 6.49 -14.33
C ARG A 715 25.39 5.81 -14.26
N ASN A 716 25.30 4.53 -14.63
CA ASN A 716 24.06 3.77 -14.49
C ASN A 716 23.65 3.54 -13.04
N ILE A 717 24.59 3.19 -12.16
CA ILE A 717 24.33 3.04 -10.73
C ILE A 717 23.92 4.38 -10.09
N TYR A 718 24.51 5.50 -10.51
CA TYR A 718 24.10 6.83 -10.07
C TYR A 718 22.62 7.12 -10.38
N TYR A 719 22.21 7.00 -11.65
CA TYR A 719 20.81 7.21 -12.04
C TYR A 719 19.85 6.18 -11.41
N GLN A 720 20.31 4.96 -11.15
CA GLN A 720 19.53 3.94 -10.42
C GLN A 720 19.28 4.37 -8.95
N LYS A 721 20.30 4.87 -8.24
CA LYS A 721 20.15 5.41 -6.87
C LYS A 721 19.22 6.62 -6.83
N LEU A 722 19.36 7.56 -7.77
CA LEU A 722 18.51 8.75 -7.87
C LEU A 722 17.03 8.38 -8.09
N ALA A 723 16.77 7.45 -9.03
CA ALA A 723 15.43 6.93 -9.27
C ALA A 723 14.86 6.18 -8.05
N ALA A 724 15.67 5.36 -7.37
CA ALA A 724 15.27 4.66 -6.14
C ALA A 724 14.86 5.63 -5.02
N LYS A 725 15.56 6.76 -4.86
CA LYS A 725 15.21 7.80 -3.88
C LYS A 725 13.85 8.44 -4.18
N LYS A 726 13.53 8.78 -5.45
CA LYS A 726 12.21 9.33 -5.83
C LYS A 726 11.11 8.29 -5.62
N VAL A 727 11.31 7.05 -6.09
CA VAL A 727 10.37 5.94 -5.93
C VAL A 727 10.06 5.64 -4.45
N ALA A 728 11.07 5.55 -3.59
CA ALA A 728 10.89 5.26 -2.16
C ALA A 728 10.06 6.35 -1.45
N MET A 729 10.25 7.62 -1.83
CA MET A 729 9.44 8.73 -1.31
C MET A 729 7.98 8.60 -1.74
N GLU A 730 7.70 8.31 -3.02
CA GLU A 730 6.33 8.18 -3.51
C GLU A 730 5.61 6.95 -2.95
N VAL A 731 6.32 5.84 -2.76
CA VAL A 731 5.82 4.63 -2.08
C VAL A 731 5.51 4.91 -0.61
N LYS A 732 6.35 5.68 0.09
CA LYS A 732 6.06 6.13 1.46
C LYS A 732 4.77 6.96 1.51
N THR A 733 4.63 7.99 0.67
CA THR A 733 3.39 8.81 0.59
C THR A 733 2.16 7.99 0.22
N THR A 734 2.30 6.95 -0.61
CA THR A 734 1.22 6.00 -0.96
C THR A 734 0.73 5.26 0.29
N LEU A 735 1.65 4.65 1.05
CA LEU A 735 1.33 3.89 2.27
C LEU A 735 0.78 4.79 3.40
N GLU A 736 1.27 6.02 3.51
CA GLU A 736 0.77 7.02 4.47
C GLU A 736 -0.65 7.49 4.11
N SER A 737 -0.92 7.75 2.83
CA SER A 737 -2.26 8.16 2.39
C SER A 737 -3.31 7.06 2.59
N ILE A 738 -2.93 5.80 2.37
CA ILE A 738 -3.81 4.64 2.64
C ILE A 738 -4.02 4.47 4.14
N ALA A 739 -2.96 4.57 4.96
CA ALA A 739 -3.10 4.49 6.42
C ALA A 739 -3.99 5.61 6.99
N ALA A 740 -3.85 6.84 6.48
CA ALA A 740 -4.71 7.97 6.83
C ALA A 740 -6.17 7.76 6.40
N THR A 741 -6.40 7.11 5.25
CA THR A 741 -7.73 6.68 4.80
C THR A 741 -8.29 5.65 5.78
N LEU A 742 -7.63 4.50 5.97
CA LEU A 742 -8.09 3.37 6.79
C LEU A 742 -8.36 3.75 8.25
N LYS A 743 -7.62 4.72 8.80
CA LYS A 743 -7.85 5.31 10.14
C LYS A 743 -9.27 5.87 10.35
N VAL A 744 -9.98 6.24 9.28
CA VAL A 744 -11.39 6.69 9.31
C VAL A 744 -12.37 5.51 9.44
N HIS A 745 -12.03 4.33 8.90
CA HIS A 745 -12.94 3.18 8.79
C HIS A 745 -12.69 2.07 9.80
N LEU A 746 -11.42 1.87 10.22
CA LEU A 746 -11.04 0.87 11.20
C LEU A 746 -11.37 1.36 12.62
N ASN A 747 -12.15 0.55 13.34
CA ASN A 747 -12.51 0.81 14.72
C ASN A 747 -11.83 -0.17 15.70
N GLU A 748 -11.95 0.07 17.01
CA GLU A 748 -11.18 -0.69 18.00
C GLU A 748 -11.51 -2.19 18.01
N GLY A 749 -10.47 -3.02 17.89
CA GLY A 749 -10.55 -4.47 17.69
C GLY A 749 -10.60 -4.90 16.21
N GLN A 750 -10.75 -3.95 15.28
CA GLN A 750 -10.82 -4.22 13.85
C GLN A 750 -9.43 -4.20 13.20
N HIS A 751 -9.23 -5.10 12.23
CA HIS A 751 -8.05 -5.14 11.38
C HIS A 751 -8.40 -5.29 9.91
N MET A 752 -7.46 -4.91 9.05
CA MET A 752 -7.44 -5.15 7.62
C MET A 752 -6.14 -5.88 7.28
N THR A 753 -6.19 -6.90 6.42
CA THR A 753 -5.00 -7.65 5.96
C THR A 753 -4.95 -7.73 4.45
N ILE A 754 -3.84 -7.30 3.85
CA ILE A 754 -3.50 -7.53 2.44
C ILE A 754 -2.37 -8.56 2.43
N ASN A 755 -2.63 -9.74 1.86
CA ASN A 755 -1.67 -10.83 1.75
C ASN A 755 -1.46 -11.19 0.28
N THR A 756 -0.30 -10.87 -0.27
CA THR A 756 0.01 -11.07 -1.70
C THR A 756 1.45 -11.56 -1.88
N PRO A 757 1.79 -12.21 -3.01
CA PRO A 757 3.17 -12.61 -3.33
C PRO A 757 4.21 -11.48 -3.29
N ALA A 758 3.78 -10.22 -3.43
CA ALA A 758 4.62 -9.03 -3.46
C ALA A 758 4.78 -8.32 -2.10
N VAL A 759 3.86 -8.59 -1.15
CA VAL A 759 3.75 -7.89 0.14
C VAL A 759 2.68 -8.53 1.02
N PHE A 760 3.00 -8.72 2.29
CA PHE A 760 2.02 -8.78 3.37
C PHE A 760 1.97 -7.43 4.07
N THR A 761 0.78 -6.94 4.39
CA THR A 761 0.60 -5.81 5.30
C THR A 761 -0.71 -5.91 6.05
N ALA A 762 -0.71 -5.54 7.32
CA ALA A 762 -1.90 -5.50 8.16
C ALA A 762 -1.97 -4.18 8.93
N TRP A 763 -3.17 -3.61 8.97
CA TRP A 763 -3.55 -2.49 9.84
C TRP A 763 -4.48 -2.99 10.92
N GLU A 764 -4.31 -2.51 12.15
CA GLU A 764 -5.16 -2.87 13.29
C GLU A 764 -5.38 -1.63 14.16
N ALA A 765 -6.65 -1.27 14.41
CA ALA A 765 -7.00 -0.24 15.38
C ALA A 765 -7.23 -0.92 16.74
N ALA A 766 -6.44 -0.58 17.75
CA ALA A 766 -6.36 -1.32 19.00
C ALA A 766 -6.17 -0.39 20.22
N PRO A 767 -6.53 -0.82 21.44
CA PRO A 767 -6.18 -0.09 22.65
C PRO A 767 -4.67 -0.24 22.93
N ARG A 768 -4.05 0.81 23.47
CA ARG A 768 -2.63 0.86 23.86
C ARG A 768 -2.11 -0.42 24.52
N ASP A 769 -2.83 -0.93 25.52
CA ASP A 769 -2.35 -2.04 26.36
C ASP A 769 -2.34 -3.40 25.62
N SER A 770 -3.02 -3.51 24.47
CA SER A 770 -2.96 -4.70 23.60
C SER A 770 -1.57 -4.97 23.02
N LEU A 771 -0.64 -4.01 23.11
CA LEU A 771 0.76 -4.17 22.71
C LEU A 771 1.55 -5.10 23.63
N LEU A 772 1.19 -5.19 24.91
CA LEU A 772 2.01 -5.88 25.92
C LEU A 772 1.94 -7.40 25.70
N ASN A 773 3.11 -8.04 25.56
CA ASN A 773 3.26 -9.46 25.22
C ASN A 773 2.62 -9.87 23.86
N LYS A 774 2.29 -8.91 22.98
CA LYS A 774 1.66 -9.21 21.69
C LYS A 774 2.60 -9.99 20.77
N THR A 775 2.09 -11.08 20.19
CA THR A 775 2.80 -11.81 19.13
C THR A 775 2.05 -11.60 17.81
N ILE A 776 2.74 -11.04 16.82
CA ILE A 776 2.25 -10.84 15.46
C ILE A 776 3.04 -11.80 14.56
N VAL A 777 2.34 -12.66 13.82
CA VAL A 777 2.94 -13.56 12.82
C VAL A 777 2.47 -13.06 11.46
N PRO A 778 3.15 -12.06 10.87
CA PRO A 778 2.67 -11.44 9.63
C PRO A 778 2.69 -12.41 8.43
N PHE A 779 3.70 -13.27 8.30
CA PHE A 779 3.79 -14.17 7.14
C PHE A 779 4.67 -15.39 7.40
N GLU A 780 4.12 -16.60 7.32
CA GLU A 780 4.81 -17.89 7.52
C GLU A 780 5.77 -17.92 8.73
N ASN A 781 7.08 -17.77 8.48
CA ASN A 781 8.16 -17.82 9.47
C ASN A 781 8.57 -16.43 10.00
N ALA A 782 8.02 -15.36 9.43
CA ALA A 782 8.21 -14.00 9.94
C ALA A 782 7.40 -13.81 11.22
N GLN A 783 8.05 -13.33 12.28
CA GLN A 783 7.43 -13.15 13.60
C GLN A 783 7.93 -11.85 14.24
N ILE A 784 7.02 -11.15 14.91
CA ILE A 784 7.30 -10.00 15.78
C ILE A 784 6.65 -10.28 17.13
N ARG A 785 7.42 -10.22 18.20
CA ARG A 785 6.94 -10.46 19.57
C ARG A 785 7.35 -9.31 20.47
N LEU A 786 6.36 -8.58 20.93
CA LEU A 786 6.52 -7.47 21.86
C LEU A 786 6.71 -8.01 23.30
N PRO A 787 7.52 -7.33 24.13
CA PRO A 787 7.72 -7.71 25.53
C PRO A 787 6.49 -7.41 26.40
N THR A 788 6.48 -7.95 27.61
CA THR A 788 5.48 -7.64 28.67
C THR A 788 5.58 -6.21 29.20
N THR A 789 6.67 -5.49 28.93
CA THR A 789 6.90 -4.11 29.38
C THR A 789 7.42 -3.26 28.22
N LEU A 790 6.69 -2.21 27.85
CA LEU A 790 7.09 -1.21 26.84
C LEU A 790 7.03 0.19 27.44
N ASN A 791 7.98 1.05 27.06
CA ASN A 791 7.91 2.47 27.33
C ASN A 791 7.15 3.17 26.17
N LEU A 792 6.00 3.75 26.48
CA LEU A 792 5.06 4.36 25.53
C LEU A 792 4.66 5.75 26.05
N ASN A 793 5.13 6.80 25.36
CA ASN A 793 4.87 8.20 25.70
C ASN A 793 3.49 8.67 25.21
N LEU A 794 2.44 8.09 25.80
CA LEU A 794 1.02 8.30 25.50
C LEU A 794 0.21 8.24 26.81
N ASN A 795 -1.06 8.63 26.76
CA ASN A 795 -2.01 8.34 27.85
C ASN A 795 -2.49 6.88 27.80
N SER A 796 -3.16 6.41 28.86
CA SER A 796 -3.67 5.02 28.94
C SER A 796 -4.90 4.78 28.06
N SER A 797 -5.73 5.80 27.85
CA SER A 797 -7.01 5.73 27.14
C SER A 797 -6.93 6.03 25.64
N GLU A 798 -5.74 6.04 25.04
CA GLU A 798 -5.54 6.41 23.64
C GLU A 798 -5.55 5.19 22.71
N ARG A 799 -6.52 5.18 21.78
CA ARG A 799 -6.61 4.19 20.69
C ARG A 799 -5.49 4.43 19.69
N ILE A 800 -4.73 3.38 19.39
CA ILE A 800 -3.60 3.41 18.46
C ILE A 800 -3.95 2.69 17.15
N SER A 801 -3.26 3.06 16.06
CA SER A 801 -3.28 2.33 14.79
C SER A 801 -1.93 1.63 14.59
N LEU A 802 -1.94 0.30 14.49
CA LEU A 802 -0.76 -0.50 14.25
C LEU A 802 -0.68 -0.89 12.78
N ARG A 803 0.53 -0.85 12.21
CA ARG A 803 0.83 -1.30 10.85
C ARG A 803 2.03 -2.24 10.87
N SER A 804 1.79 -3.53 10.64
CA SER A 804 2.84 -4.53 10.39
C SER A 804 2.96 -4.81 8.89
N MET A 805 4.17 -4.89 8.35
CA MET A 805 4.42 -5.07 6.92
C MET A 805 5.60 -6.02 6.69
N VAL A 806 5.52 -6.86 5.65
CA VAL A 806 6.61 -7.71 5.16
C VAL A 806 6.76 -7.55 3.65
N GLN A 807 7.99 -7.38 3.17
CA GLN A 807 8.34 -7.29 1.75
C GLN A 807 9.43 -8.32 1.41
N PRO A 808 9.44 -8.90 0.19
CA PRO A 808 10.38 -9.95 -0.18
C PRO A 808 11.84 -9.46 -0.37
N LEU A 809 12.06 -8.15 -0.48
CA LEU A 809 13.40 -7.56 -0.63
C LEU A 809 13.58 -6.33 0.28
N ALA A 810 14.76 -6.20 0.87
CA ALA A 810 15.23 -4.97 1.50
C ALA A 810 15.38 -3.81 0.48
N ILE A 811 15.34 -2.55 0.94
CA ILE A 811 15.80 -1.42 0.11
C ILE A 811 17.34 -1.25 0.19
N ALA A 812 17.93 -0.70 -0.86
CA ALA A 812 19.34 -0.30 -0.86
C ALA A 812 19.54 0.95 0.01
N SER A 813 20.70 1.05 0.69
CA SER A 813 21.02 2.22 1.52
C SER A 813 21.26 3.46 0.66
N ALA A 814 20.71 4.61 1.07
CA ALA A 814 20.88 5.89 0.40
C ALA A 814 22.36 6.35 0.34
N SER A 815 23.13 6.16 1.42
CA SER A 815 24.58 6.41 1.45
C SER A 815 25.40 5.42 0.62
N GLY A 816 24.81 4.31 0.18
CA GLY A 816 25.54 3.21 -0.46
C GLY A 816 26.36 2.36 0.50
N SER A 817 26.15 2.48 1.83
CA SER A 817 26.78 1.59 2.81
C SER A 817 26.44 0.13 2.51
N GLN A 818 27.45 -0.69 2.27
CA GLN A 818 27.27 -2.09 1.86
C GLN A 818 26.83 -2.95 3.05
N VAL A 819 25.52 -3.17 3.15
CA VAL A 819 24.93 -4.19 4.01
C VAL A 819 24.59 -5.40 3.15
N ASN A 820 24.99 -6.60 3.59
CA ASN A 820 24.70 -7.87 2.90
C ASN A 820 23.24 -8.33 3.14
N ASN A 821 22.27 -7.49 2.77
CA ASN A 821 20.83 -7.71 2.99
C ASN A 821 20.04 -8.08 1.71
N SER A 822 20.72 -8.27 0.58
CA SER A 822 20.11 -8.58 -0.73
C SER A 822 19.29 -9.87 -0.76
N LEU A 823 19.53 -10.78 0.19
CA LEU A 823 18.82 -12.05 0.37
C LEU A 823 17.93 -12.04 1.62
N SER A 824 17.63 -10.88 2.22
CA SER A 824 16.72 -10.74 3.36
C SER A 824 15.37 -10.21 2.92
N THR A 825 14.30 -10.78 3.51
CA THR A 825 13.02 -10.06 3.58
C THR A 825 13.18 -8.79 4.44
N MET A 826 12.27 -7.84 4.25
CA MET A 826 12.12 -6.68 5.12
C MET A 826 10.88 -6.87 6.00
N ILE A 827 10.98 -6.54 7.28
CA ILE A 827 9.86 -6.57 8.24
C ILE A 827 9.74 -5.20 8.91
N SER A 828 8.56 -4.60 8.93
CA SER A 828 8.28 -3.33 9.61
C SER A 828 7.14 -3.50 10.61
N LEU A 829 7.24 -2.85 11.76
CA LEU A 829 6.12 -2.59 12.64
C LEU A 829 6.17 -1.14 13.10
N SER A 830 5.13 -0.40 12.75
CA SER A 830 4.95 1.02 13.06
C SER A 830 3.62 1.21 13.80
N ALA A 831 3.59 2.15 14.74
CA ALA A 831 2.41 2.48 15.54
C ALA A 831 2.10 3.96 15.40
N PHE A 832 0.83 4.33 15.29
CA PHE A 832 0.38 5.70 15.05
C PHE A 832 -0.68 6.13 16.05
N ASP A 833 -0.62 7.40 16.46
CA ASP A 833 -1.60 8.00 17.37
C ASP A 833 -2.90 8.41 16.64
N PHE A 834 -3.82 9.04 17.38
CA PHE A 834 -5.08 9.55 16.81
C PHE A 834 -4.88 10.74 15.85
N ASN A 835 -3.72 11.39 15.83
CA ASN A 835 -3.37 12.43 14.85
C ASN A 835 -2.79 11.82 13.56
N GLY A 836 -2.17 10.64 13.64
CA GLY A 836 -1.43 9.99 12.56
C GLY A 836 0.09 10.15 12.67
N MET A 837 0.58 10.64 13.81
CA MET A 837 1.99 10.74 14.14
C MET A 837 2.53 9.38 14.59
N GLU A 838 3.77 9.05 14.21
CA GLU A 838 4.40 7.78 14.57
C GLU A 838 4.86 7.75 16.04
N ILE A 839 4.33 6.79 16.80
CA ILE A 839 4.60 6.58 18.21
C ILE A 839 5.96 5.91 18.34
N GLN A 840 6.91 6.58 18.99
CA GLN A 840 8.21 6.00 19.32
C GLN A 840 8.06 5.00 20.48
N ILE A 841 8.21 3.71 20.15
CA ILE A 841 8.08 2.60 21.10
C ILE A 841 9.48 2.13 21.51
N GLN A 842 9.77 2.15 22.81
CA GLN A 842 11.07 1.75 23.36
C GLN A 842 10.95 0.52 24.29
N ALA A 843 11.91 -0.38 24.16
CA ALA A 843 12.13 -1.58 24.95
C ALA A 843 13.57 -1.59 25.51
N ASN A 844 13.88 -2.55 26.39
CA ASN A 844 15.21 -2.68 27.01
C ASN A 844 15.78 -4.08 26.74
N TYR A 845 17.11 -4.24 26.73
CA TYR A 845 17.77 -5.53 26.46
C TYR A 845 17.39 -6.66 27.43
N THR A 846 16.84 -6.35 28.61
CA THR A 846 16.28 -7.35 29.54
C THR A 846 14.92 -7.90 29.10
N HIS A 847 14.11 -7.09 28.40
CA HIS A 847 12.82 -7.45 27.83
C HIS A 847 12.72 -6.86 26.41
N PRO A 848 13.50 -7.36 25.44
CA PRO A 848 13.55 -6.79 24.10
C PRO A 848 12.36 -7.23 23.26
N ILE A 849 12.16 -6.56 22.13
CA ILE A 849 11.28 -7.03 21.06
C ILE A 849 11.99 -8.17 20.33
N GLU A 850 11.40 -9.35 20.28
CA GLU A 850 11.91 -10.52 19.55
C GLU A 850 11.37 -10.53 18.12
N LEU A 851 12.26 -10.61 17.14
CA LEU A 851 11.98 -10.61 15.71
C LEU A 851 12.54 -11.89 15.07
N ILE A 852 11.80 -12.49 14.14
CA ILE A 852 12.33 -13.51 13.22
C ILE A 852 12.20 -12.96 11.80
N ILE A 853 13.34 -12.79 11.12
CA ILE A 853 13.45 -12.23 9.77
C ILE A 853 13.82 -13.36 8.79
N PRO A 854 12.90 -13.83 7.92
CA PRO A 854 13.20 -14.81 6.89
C PRO A 854 14.15 -14.28 5.81
N ARG A 855 14.88 -15.20 5.19
CA ARG A 855 15.73 -14.96 4.02
C ARG A 855 15.10 -15.56 2.76
N ASP A 856 15.61 -15.17 1.61
CA ASP A 856 15.13 -15.63 0.31
C ASP A 856 15.25 -17.18 0.23
N PRO A 857 14.17 -17.91 -0.09
CA PRO A 857 14.16 -19.38 -0.16
C PRO A 857 15.12 -19.94 -1.21
N ASN A 858 15.53 -19.13 -2.20
CA ASN A 858 16.48 -19.48 -3.24
C ASN A 858 17.95 -19.14 -2.87
N LEU A 859 18.22 -18.81 -1.60
CA LEU A 859 19.58 -18.72 -1.05
C LEU A 859 20.38 -20.01 -1.31
N THR A 860 21.52 -19.88 -1.97
CA THR A 860 22.52 -20.95 -2.10
C THR A 860 23.38 -21.02 -0.85
N ILE A 861 23.19 -22.09 -0.07
CA ILE A 861 24.03 -22.42 1.09
C ILE A 861 25.26 -23.19 0.58
N PRO A 862 26.51 -22.73 0.81
CA PRO A 862 27.70 -23.48 0.40
C PRO A 862 27.85 -24.78 1.17
N ASP A 863 28.46 -25.79 0.55
CA ASP A 863 28.84 -27.04 1.22
C ASP A 863 29.86 -26.81 2.34
N MET A 864 29.93 -27.75 3.29
CA MET A 864 30.93 -27.72 4.34
C MET A 864 32.30 -28.14 3.78
N LYS A 865 33.37 -27.43 4.16
CA LYS A 865 34.73 -27.77 3.70
C LYS A 865 35.35 -28.82 4.61
N LEU A 866 35.79 -29.94 4.04
CA LEU A 866 36.57 -30.96 4.74
C LEU A 866 37.99 -30.48 5.07
N PHE A 867 38.47 -30.79 6.27
CA PHE A 867 39.84 -30.52 6.73
C PHE A 867 40.52 -31.83 7.15
N ASN A 868 41.51 -32.27 6.37
CA ASN A 868 42.22 -33.56 6.51
C ASN A 868 43.28 -33.55 7.64
N VAL A 869 42.87 -33.15 8.84
CA VAL A 869 43.73 -32.93 10.01
C VAL A 869 44.45 -34.18 10.52
N THR A 870 43.91 -35.38 10.30
CA THR A 870 44.54 -36.67 10.69
C THR A 870 45.90 -36.90 10.03
N SER A 871 46.09 -36.35 8.83
CA SER A 871 47.30 -36.44 8.01
C SER A 871 48.38 -35.42 8.39
N ILE A 872 48.01 -34.38 9.16
CA ILE A 872 48.89 -33.26 9.49
C ILE A 872 49.62 -33.57 10.81
N HIS A 873 50.94 -33.69 10.76
CA HIS A 873 51.77 -33.87 11.95
C HIS A 873 52.65 -32.64 12.20
N ILE A 874 52.26 -31.81 13.16
CA ILE A 874 53.01 -30.65 13.62
C ILE A 874 53.51 -30.93 15.04
N PRO A 875 54.83 -30.99 15.29
CA PRO A 875 55.37 -31.20 16.63
C PRO A 875 54.86 -30.15 17.62
N ASN A 876 54.54 -30.59 18.83
CA ASN A 876 54.04 -29.76 19.94
C ASN A 876 52.74 -28.96 19.66
N GLN A 877 51.95 -29.32 18.64
CA GLN A 877 50.66 -28.67 18.39
C GLN A 877 49.64 -28.95 19.51
N GLN A 878 49.06 -27.90 20.08
CA GLN A 878 48.03 -27.96 21.13
C GLN A 878 46.60 -27.72 20.62
N PHE A 879 46.44 -26.95 19.52
CA PHE A 879 45.18 -26.68 18.80
C PHE A 879 45.43 -26.55 17.29
N TYR A 880 44.41 -26.80 16.48
CA TYR A 880 44.38 -26.49 15.04
C TYR A 880 43.65 -25.17 14.80
N PHE A 881 44.33 -24.21 14.17
CA PHE A 881 43.89 -22.82 14.11
C PHE A 881 43.31 -22.40 12.75
N HIS A 882 42.17 -21.72 12.84
CA HIS A 882 41.40 -21.14 11.74
C HIS A 882 41.34 -19.63 11.93
N LEU A 883 41.85 -18.84 10.98
CA LEU A 883 41.66 -17.39 10.97
C LEU A 883 40.46 -17.00 10.10
N ILE A 884 39.51 -16.30 10.70
CA ILE A 884 38.26 -15.84 10.08
C ILE A 884 38.28 -14.31 10.03
N ASP A 885 37.99 -13.74 8.86
CA ASP A 885 37.77 -12.31 8.69
C ASP A 885 36.30 -11.96 8.97
N ILE A 886 36.06 -10.92 9.76
CA ILE A 886 34.73 -10.39 10.09
C ILE A 886 34.63 -8.87 9.85
N ALA A 887 35.64 -8.24 9.26
CA ALA A 887 35.69 -6.81 9.05
C ALA A 887 34.50 -6.31 8.20
N GLN A 888 33.80 -5.28 8.69
CA GLN A 888 32.67 -4.66 7.97
C GLN A 888 33.12 -3.40 7.21
N PRO A 889 32.48 -3.06 6.06
CA PRO A 889 32.79 -1.84 5.30
C PRO A 889 32.51 -0.52 6.05
N ASN A 890 31.80 -0.58 7.18
CA ASN A 890 31.40 0.53 8.02
C ASN A 890 31.46 0.06 9.48
N GLU A 891 32.22 0.75 10.33
CA GLU A 891 32.48 0.32 11.73
C GLU A 891 31.24 0.43 12.64
N ASN A 892 30.15 1.06 12.19
CA ASN A 892 28.85 1.09 12.86
C ASN A 892 27.94 -0.11 12.52
N LEU A 893 28.39 -1.03 11.65
CA LEU A 893 27.68 -2.27 11.33
C LEU A 893 28.30 -3.42 12.13
N THR A 894 27.46 -4.19 12.83
CA THR A 894 27.87 -5.33 13.65
C THR A 894 27.25 -6.63 13.15
N VAL A 895 28.00 -7.73 13.22
CA VAL A 895 27.57 -9.05 12.73
C VAL A 895 27.90 -10.16 13.71
N SER A 896 26.98 -11.09 13.94
CA SER A 896 27.28 -12.36 14.61
C SER A 896 28.14 -13.25 13.73
N LEU A 897 28.86 -14.19 14.35
CA LEU A 897 29.61 -15.23 13.66
C LEU A 897 29.08 -16.61 14.09
N HIS A 898 28.67 -17.42 13.11
CA HIS A 898 28.10 -18.75 13.31
C HIS A 898 29.04 -19.84 12.81
N PHE A 899 29.14 -20.92 13.58
CA PHE A 899 30.00 -22.08 13.33
C PHE A 899 29.15 -23.34 13.19
N GLU A 900 29.44 -24.12 12.16
CA GLU A 900 28.93 -25.48 11.99
C GLU A 900 30.09 -26.44 11.73
N ILE A 901 30.22 -27.47 12.58
CA ILE A 901 31.29 -28.48 12.51
C ILE A 901 30.65 -29.87 12.43
N ARG A 902 30.94 -30.62 11.36
CA ARG A 902 30.53 -32.01 11.20
C ARG A 902 31.75 -32.93 11.36
N PRO A 903 31.90 -33.67 12.48
CA PRO A 903 32.96 -34.64 12.62
C PRO A 903 32.67 -35.89 11.78
N GLN A 904 33.69 -36.46 11.13
CA GLN A 904 33.55 -37.73 10.40
C GLN A 904 33.31 -38.92 11.35
N ASN A 905 33.76 -38.82 12.60
CA ASN A 905 33.41 -39.73 13.70
C ASN A 905 32.55 -39.02 14.75
N ARG A 906 31.23 -39.25 14.74
CA ARG A 906 30.25 -38.63 15.66
C ARG A 906 30.47 -38.93 17.16
N ASN A 907 31.35 -39.87 17.51
CA ASN A 907 31.61 -40.23 18.91
C ASN A 907 32.65 -39.32 19.60
N LEU A 908 33.40 -38.52 18.83
CA LEU A 908 34.47 -37.68 19.36
C LEU A 908 33.94 -36.43 20.08
N ASN A 909 34.74 -35.94 21.03
CA ASN A 909 34.51 -34.67 21.71
C ASN A 909 35.60 -33.67 21.30
N TYR A 910 35.26 -32.38 21.22
CA TYR A 910 36.20 -31.33 20.86
C TYR A 910 36.13 -30.15 21.83
N LEU A 911 37.30 -29.57 22.13
CA LEU A 911 37.42 -28.26 22.74
C LEU A 911 37.61 -27.21 21.64
N PHE A 912 36.75 -26.21 21.67
CA PHE A 912 36.77 -25.01 20.84
C PHE A 912 37.25 -23.84 21.71
N ILE A 913 38.17 -23.03 21.19
CA ILE A 913 38.63 -21.78 21.80
C ILE A 913 38.61 -20.67 20.74
N PHE A 914 38.47 -19.41 21.15
CA PHE A 914 38.72 -18.30 20.22
C PHE A 914 39.37 -17.07 20.87
N LYS A 915 39.92 -16.22 19.99
CA LYS A 915 40.47 -14.91 20.31
C LYS A 915 40.17 -13.91 19.19
N PHE A 916 39.85 -12.67 19.52
CA PHE A 916 39.74 -11.58 18.55
C PHE A 916 41.10 -10.99 18.17
N ASP A 917 41.23 -10.55 16.91
CA ASP A 917 42.31 -9.72 16.37
C ASP A 917 43.77 -10.18 16.62
N GLY A 918 43.95 -11.46 16.92
CA GLY A 918 45.26 -12.10 17.06
C GLY A 918 45.16 -13.61 17.31
N PRO A 919 46.29 -14.33 17.30
CA PRO A 919 46.36 -15.72 17.76
C PRO A 919 46.50 -15.81 19.29
N PRO A 920 45.92 -16.83 19.95
CA PRO A 920 46.06 -17.00 21.40
C PRO A 920 47.43 -17.54 21.80
N GLN A 921 48.02 -16.90 22.81
CA GLN A 921 49.22 -17.36 23.51
C GLN A 921 48.83 -18.45 24.51
N LEU A 922 49.17 -19.70 24.21
CA LEU A 922 48.88 -20.86 25.08
C LEU A 922 49.91 -21.01 26.23
N ASN A 923 50.76 -20.01 26.41
CA ASN A 923 52.00 -20.03 27.18
C ASN A 923 51.70 -19.83 28.68
N THR A 924 51.05 -20.82 29.31
CA THR A 924 50.59 -20.89 30.71
C THR A 924 49.37 -20.01 31.07
N ALA A 925 48.35 -20.68 31.62
CA ALA A 925 47.23 -20.10 32.39
C ALA A 925 46.29 -19.09 31.69
N ILE A 926 45.60 -19.53 30.62
CA ILE A 926 44.21 -19.19 30.20
C ILE A 926 43.88 -17.71 29.86
N LYS A 927 44.67 -16.72 30.28
CA LYS A 927 44.35 -15.28 30.20
C LYS A 927 44.38 -14.65 28.80
N ASP A 928 44.71 -15.40 27.76
CA ASP A 928 44.90 -14.90 26.40
C ASP A 928 43.91 -15.50 25.36
N ILE A 929 42.84 -16.16 25.83
CA ILE A 929 41.65 -16.49 25.02
C ILE A 929 40.46 -15.62 25.46
N ASP A 930 39.56 -15.31 24.53
CA ASP A 930 38.35 -14.53 24.82
C ASP A 930 37.16 -15.42 25.24
N ASP A 931 37.13 -16.67 24.77
CA ASP A 931 36.20 -17.70 25.26
C ASP A 931 36.58 -19.13 24.85
N TRP A 932 35.83 -20.11 25.37
CA TRP A 932 35.93 -21.52 25.03
C TRP A 932 34.56 -22.23 25.07
N TYR A 933 34.46 -23.39 24.40
CA TYR A 933 33.25 -24.23 24.38
C TYR A 933 33.60 -25.71 24.21
N LEU A 934 32.75 -26.60 24.72
CA LEU A 934 32.89 -28.05 24.59
C LEU A 934 31.83 -28.62 23.64
N PHE A 935 32.28 -29.17 22.51
CA PHE A 935 31.46 -29.97 21.62
C PHE A 935 31.51 -31.43 22.09
N CYS A 936 30.45 -31.86 22.76
CA CYS A 936 30.31 -33.21 23.30
C CYS A 936 29.45 -34.07 22.37
N SER A 937 29.85 -35.31 22.10
CA SER A 937 29.11 -36.23 21.21
C SER A 937 27.69 -36.56 21.71
N SER A 938 27.46 -36.47 23.02
CA SER A 938 26.11 -36.54 23.63
C SER A 938 25.18 -35.39 23.26
N ASN A 939 25.73 -34.26 22.78
CA ASN A 939 25.02 -33.01 22.51
C ASN A 939 25.09 -32.64 21.01
N ILE A 940 25.43 -33.59 20.14
CA ILE A 940 25.33 -33.41 18.69
C ILE A 940 23.87 -33.43 18.25
N THR A 941 23.46 -32.57 17.32
CA THR A 941 22.11 -32.63 16.75
C THR A 941 21.96 -33.82 15.79
N ASP A 942 20.72 -34.23 15.48
CA ASP A 942 20.44 -35.45 14.70
C ASP A 942 21.13 -35.46 13.31
N ASP A 943 21.24 -34.28 12.69
CA ASP A 943 21.97 -34.04 11.43
C ASP A 943 23.50 -34.27 11.52
N GLY A 944 24.04 -34.44 12.72
CA GLY A 944 25.46 -34.68 13.00
C GLY A 944 26.32 -33.42 12.99
N ILE A 945 25.73 -32.24 13.23
CA ILE A 945 26.45 -30.96 13.16
C ILE A 945 26.52 -30.32 14.55
N HIS A 946 27.73 -30.15 15.08
CA HIS A 946 27.97 -29.28 16.22
C HIS A 946 27.84 -27.80 15.81
N ARG A 947 27.15 -27.00 16.63
CA ARG A 947 26.89 -25.59 16.37
C ARG A 947 27.31 -24.70 17.52
N TYR A 948 27.90 -23.55 17.20
CA TYR A 948 28.23 -22.49 18.15
C TYR A 948 28.03 -21.13 17.47
N PHE A 949 27.77 -20.09 18.24
CA PHE A 949 27.64 -18.73 17.72
C PHE A 949 28.26 -17.71 18.68
N ILE A 950 28.72 -16.61 18.10
CA ILE A 950 29.17 -15.42 18.80
C ILE A 950 28.22 -14.29 18.36
N ASP A 951 27.60 -13.60 19.31
CA ASP A 951 26.69 -12.49 19.03
C ASP A 951 27.40 -11.25 18.46
N ASN A 952 26.62 -10.34 17.86
CA ASN A 952 27.14 -9.13 17.20
C ASN A 952 27.67 -8.06 18.16
N ASN A 953 27.38 -8.14 19.47
CA ASN A 953 27.94 -7.21 20.46
C ASN A 953 29.34 -7.66 20.90
N ARG A 954 29.60 -8.97 20.97
CA ARG A 954 30.94 -9.52 21.22
C ARG A 954 31.90 -9.36 20.05
N THR A 955 31.42 -9.37 18.81
CA THR A 955 32.24 -9.11 17.60
C THR A 955 32.39 -7.61 17.28
N ALA A 956 31.67 -6.72 17.96
CA ALA A 956 31.64 -5.30 17.62
C ALA A 956 33.04 -4.67 17.68
N LYS A 957 33.40 -3.92 16.64
CA LYS A 957 34.71 -3.24 16.44
C LYS A 957 35.91 -4.19 16.22
N HIS A 958 35.72 -5.50 16.30
CA HIS A 958 36.74 -6.48 15.92
C HIS A 958 36.76 -6.72 14.41
N ARG A 959 37.93 -7.09 13.87
CA ARG A 959 38.12 -7.32 12.42
C ARG A 959 38.38 -8.78 12.08
N SER A 960 38.85 -9.58 13.02
CA SER A 960 39.12 -11.00 12.81
C SER A 960 38.93 -11.85 14.07
N VAL A 961 38.69 -13.14 13.86
CA VAL A 961 38.60 -14.15 14.93
C VAL A 961 39.56 -15.30 14.61
N THR A 962 40.50 -15.58 15.51
CA THR A 962 41.29 -16.82 15.47
C THR A 962 40.59 -17.87 16.32
N VAL A 963 40.28 -19.03 15.74
CA VAL A 963 39.56 -20.12 16.37
C VAL A 963 40.45 -21.37 16.44
N GLY A 964 40.60 -21.94 17.62
CA GLY A 964 41.34 -23.19 17.84
C GLY A 964 40.40 -24.36 18.09
N LEU A 965 40.62 -25.48 17.39
CA LEU A 965 39.93 -26.75 17.66
C LEU A 965 40.93 -27.83 18.11
N ARG A 966 40.57 -28.57 19.17
CA ARG A 966 41.32 -29.69 19.74
C ARG A 966 40.39 -30.89 19.92
N GLU A 967 40.82 -32.08 19.50
CA GLU A 967 40.14 -33.34 19.84
C GLU A 967 40.49 -33.75 21.28
N LEU A 968 39.49 -34.20 22.04
CA LEU A 968 39.63 -34.49 23.47
C LEU A 968 39.79 -35.99 23.74
N ASN A 969 40.73 -36.32 24.61
CA ASN A 969 41.01 -37.68 25.06
C ASN A 969 39.94 -38.19 26.04
N ASN A 970 39.86 -39.51 26.22
CA ASN A 970 38.93 -40.15 27.17
C ASN A 970 39.08 -39.71 28.64
N THR A 971 40.18 -39.05 29.01
CA THR A 971 40.41 -38.44 30.33
C THR A 971 39.95 -36.99 30.43
N GLU A 972 39.76 -36.31 29.30
CA GLU A 972 39.32 -34.91 29.20
C GLU A 972 37.78 -34.87 29.07
N LEU A 973 37.10 -35.32 30.13
CA LEU A 973 35.66 -35.59 30.14
C LEU A 973 34.79 -34.32 29.99
N CYS A 974 33.78 -34.40 29.11
CA CYS A 974 32.63 -33.49 29.08
C CYS A 974 31.85 -33.51 30.40
N SER A 975 32.26 -32.64 31.32
CA SER A 975 31.78 -32.59 32.70
C SER A 975 31.01 -31.29 32.91
N ASN A 976 29.69 -31.36 33.14
CA ASN A 976 28.77 -30.20 33.18
C ASN A 976 29.05 -29.13 34.26
N ASN A 977 30.12 -29.25 35.05
CA ASN A 977 30.42 -28.41 36.22
C ASN A 977 31.89 -27.92 36.26
N THR A 978 32.57 -27.75 35.12
CA THR A 978 33.93 -27.14 35.09
C THR A 978 33.87 -25.64 34.84
N SER A 979 34.05 -24.82 35.89
CA SER A 979 34.10 -23.35 35.81
C SER A 979 35.43 -22.79 35.24
N ALA A 980 36.21 -23.63 34.59
CA ALA A 980 37.47 -23.34 33.92
C ALA A 980 37.61 -24.34 32.76
N PRO A 981 38.29 -23.98 31.65
CA PRO A 981 38.55 -24.92 30.58
C PRO A 981 39.45 -26.09 31.04
N PRO A 982 39.44 -27.24 30.33
CA PRO A 982 40.39 -28.33 30.56
C PRO A 982 41.85 -27.84 30.47
N ILE A 983 42.76 -28.45 31.23
CA ILE A 983 44.19 -28.11 31.17
C ILE A 983 44.82 -28.78 29.94
N PHE A 984 45.18 -27.99 28.93
CA PHE A 984 45.51 -28.45 27.58
C PHE A 984 47.00 -28.31 27.19
N ASP A 985 47.90 -28.28 28.19
CA ASP A 985 49.35 -28.10 28.01
C ASP A 985 50.02 -29.17 27.12
N GLN A 986 49.39 -30.33 26.95
CA GLN A 986 49.90 -31.46 26.17
C GLN A 986 49.61 -31.33 24.67
N SER A 987 50.53 -31.79 23.83
CA SER A 987 50.30 -31.97 22.39
C SER A 987 49.22 -33.02 22.13
N PHE A 988 48.39 -32.80 21.11
CA PHE A 988 47.33 -33.74 20.70
C PHE A 988 47.48 -34.15 19.23
N LYS A 989 46.70 -35.15 18.80
CA LYS A 989 46.56 -35.55 17.40
C LYS A 989 45.11 -35.96 17.15
N PHE A 990 44.52 -35.48 16.05
CA PHE A 990 43.19 -35.93 15.63
C PHE A 990 43.19 -37.41 15.24
N SER A 991 42.17 -38.15 15.67
CA SER A 991 41.85 -39.50 15.17
C SER A 991 40.87 -39.49 14.00
N SER A 992 40.16 -38.37 13.78
CA SER A 992 39.23 -38.22 12.66
C SER A 992 39.22 -36.81 12.08
N ASP A 993 38.96 -36.73 10.78
CA ASP A 993 38.80 -35.45 10.07
C ASP A 993 37.42 -34.84 10.35
N TYR A 994 37.24 -33.57 10.02
CA TYR A 994 35.97 -32.86 10.19
C TYR A 994 35.71 -31.90 9.04
N GLU A 995 34.44 -31.59 8.82
CA GLU A 995 34.01 -30.52 7.92
C GLU A 995 33.65 -29.28 8.75
N LEU A 996 33.97 -28.09 8.24
CA LEU A 996 33.67 -26.80 8.88
C LEU A 996 32.98 -25.87 7.87
N ARG A 997 31.96 -25.16 8.34
CA ARG A 997 31.29 -24.04 7.64
C ARG A 997 31.08 -22.88 8.59
N THR A 998 31.25 -21.66 8.08
CA THR A 998 31.14 -20.41 8.84
C THR A 998 30.38 -19.36 8.06
N PHE A 999 29.43 -18.69 8.70
CA PHE A 999 28.67 -17.58 8.12
C PHE A 999 28.49 -16.46 9.14
N THR A 1000 28.36 -15.23 8.66
CA THR A 1000 27.97 -14.07 9.47
C THR A 1000 26.52 -13.70 9.21
N SER A 1001 25.86 -13.18 10.25
CA SER A 1001 24.52 -12.59 10.11
C SER A 1001 24.46 -11.27 10.87
N GLY A 1002 23.53 -10.40 10.53
CA GLY A 1002 23.38 -9.10 11.16
C GLY A 1002 21.92 -8.74 11.33
N CYS A 1003 21.63 -7.83 12.25
CA CYS A 1003 20.32 -7.25 12.46
C CYS A 1003 20.45 -5.75 12.23
N TYR A 1004 19.64 -5.20 11.31
CA TYR A 1004 19.72 -3.79 10.94
C TYR A 1004 18.35 -3.14 10.91
N TYR A 1005 18.28 -1.87 11.28
CA TYR A 1005 17.10 -1.04 11.12
C TYR A 1005 17.35 0.12 10.16
N LEU A 1006 16.28 0.64 9.58
CA LEU A 1006 16.31 1.79 8.68
C LEU A 1006 16.19 3.10 9.47
N ASP A 1007 17.18 3.97 9.35
CA ASP A 1007 17.13 5.32 9.93
C ASP A 1007 16.27 6.29 9.07
N PRO A 1008 15.86 7.45 9.61
CA PRO A 1008 15.05 8.44 8.87
C PRO A 1008 15.72 9.00 7.59
N ASN A 1009 17.01 8.77 7.39
CA ASN A 1009 17.77 9.17 6.20
C ASN A 1009 17.88 8.02 5.15
N ASN A 1010 17.16 6.91 5.37
CA ASN A 1010 17.22 5.67 4.59
C ASN A 1010 18.59 4.98 4.57
N ASN A 1011 19.26 4.92 5.72
CA ASN A 1011 20.47 4.10 5.91
C ASN A 1011 20.23 2.98 6.92
N TRP A 1012 20.96 1.88 6.73
CA TRP A 1012 20.90 0.72 7.60
C TRP A 1012 21.89 0.88 8.76
N GLN A 1013 21.41 0.75 9.99
CA GLN A 1013 22.17 0.91 11.24
C GLN A 1013 22.02 -0.33 12.12
N SER A 1014 22.99 -0.63 13.00
CA SER A 1014 22.93 -1.78 13.93
C SER A 1014 22.70 -1.42 15.40
N GLU A 1015 22.49 -0.14 15.72
CA GLU A 1015 22.26 0.33 17.10
C GLU A 1015 20.92 -0.18 17.68
N GLY A 1016 20.94 -0.62 18.94
CA GLY A 1016 19.77 -1.19 19.61
C GLY A 1016 19.44 -2.64 19.25
N LEU A 1017 20.26 -3.29 18.40
CA LEU A 1017 19.97 -4.61 17.82
C LEU A 1017 20.99 -5.69 18.23
N LEU A 1018 20.48 -6.86 18.62
CA LEU A 1018 21.29 -8.06 18.89
C LEU A 1018 20.83 -9.25 18.05
N VAL A 1019 21.76 -10.04 17.51
CA VAL A 1019 21.47 -11.30 16.80
C VAL A 1019 21.31 -12.43 17.83
N GLY A 1020 20.21 -13.18 17.73
CA GLY A 1020 19.86 -14.27 18.65
C GLY A 1020 20.29 -15.67 18.21
N PRO A 1021 20.35 -16.63 19.15
CA PRO A 1021 20.82 -18.01 18.93
C PRO A 1021 19.97 -18.85 17.96
N LYS A 1022 18.70 -18.50 17.70
CA LYS A 1022 17.83 -19.22 16.75
C LYS A 1022 18.16 -18.92 15.27
N THR A 1023 19.15 -18.06 15.02
CA THR A 1023 19.63 -17.71 13.67
C THR A 1023 20.26 -18.93 12.99
N ASN A 1024 19.81 -19.23 11.77
CA ASN A 1024 20.27 -20.34 10.94
C ASN A 1024 20.50 -19.84 9.50
N HIS A 1025 20.38 -20.68 8.46
CA HIS A 1025 20.46 -20.26 7.06
C HIS A 1025 19.14 -19.71 6.47
N THR A 1026 17.97 -20.13 6.93
CA THR A 1026 16.67 -19.66 6.39
C THR A 1026 16.14 -18.40 7.06
N GLN A 1027 16.58 -18.09 8.29
CA GLN A 1027 16.11 -16.93 9.05
C GLN A 1027 17.16 -16.38 10.02
N THR A 1028 16.97 -15.12 10.43
CA THR A 1028 17.72 -14.43 11.47
C THR A 1028 16.82 -14.12 12.65
N GLN A 1029 17.23 -14.45 13.88
CA GLN A 1029 16.59 -13.95 15.09
C GLN A 1029 17.24 -12.62 15.46
N CYS A 1030 16.43 -11.58 15.68
CA CYS A 1030 16.89 -10.27 16.13
C CYS A 1030 16.17 -9.89 17.43
N PHE A 1031 16.87 -9.23 18.33
CA PHE A 1031 16.32 -8.58 19.51
C PHE A 1031 16.49 -7.07 19.37
N SER A 1032 15.43 -6.29 19.58
CA SER A 1032 15.42 -4.83 19.40
C SER A 1032 15.00 -4.07 20.65
N THR A 1033 15.61 -2.91 20.86
CA THR A 1033 15.19 -1.89 21.86
C THR A 1033 14.20 -0.86 21.30
N HIS A 1034 13.85 -0.91 20.01
CA HIS A 1034 12.92 0.02 19.36
C HIS A 1034 12.05 -0.68 18.29
N LEU A 1035 11.03 0.02 17.77
CA LEU A 1035 10.22 -0.41 16.63
C LEU A 1035 10.39 0.56 15.45
N THR A 1036 10.79 0.00 14.32
CA THR A 1036 11.03 0.70 13.04
C THR A 1036 10.85 -0.30 11.88
N THR A 1037 11.74 -0.28 10.88
CA THR A 1037 11.78 -1.19 9.73
C THR A 1037 13.10 -1.94 9.75
N PHE A 1038 13.05 -3.26 9.77
CA PHE A 1038 14.17 -4.18 10.00
C PHE A 1038 14.48 -5.06 8.80
N VAL A 1039 15.75 -5.40 8.65
CA VAL A 1039 16.28 -6.40 7.71
C VAL A 1039 17.40 -7.19 8.38
N SER A 1040 17.72 -8.35 7.83
CA SER A 1040 18.89 -9.11 8.25
C SER A 1040 20.05 -8.99 7.27
N GLY A 1041 21.26 -9.14 7.79
CA GLY A 1041 22.46 -9.44 7.00
C GLY A 1041 22.68 -10.93 6.91
N TYR A 1042 23.25 -11.38 5.80
CA TYR A 1042 23.80 -12.72 5.65
C TYR A 1042 25.03 -12.70 4.74
N SER A 1043 26.14 -13.28 5.18
CA SER A 1043 27.29 -13.53 4.32
C SER A 1043 27.94 -14.87 4.64
N ASN A 1044 28.27 -15.63 3.61
CA ASN A 1044 29.11 -16.81 3.74
C ASN A 1044 30.56 -16.34 3.88
N VAL A 1045 31.23 -16.62 5.00
CA VAL A 1045 32.63 -16.20 5.16
C VAL A 1045 33.52 -17.18 4.39
N PRO A 1046 34.46 -16.71 3.54
CA PRO A 1046 35.42 -17.58 2.87
C PRO A 1046 36.15 -18.47 3.88
N CYS A 1047 36.38 -19.73 3.52
CA CYS A 1047 36.88 -20.73 4.46
C CYS A 1047 38.20 -20.28 5.12
N PRO A 1048 38.32 -20.42 6.45
CA PRO A 1048 39.41 -19.83 7.21
C PRO A 1048 40.81 -20.20 6.71
N VAL A 1049 41.72 -19.24 6.82
CA VAL A 1049 43.13 -19.42 6.47
C VAL A 1049 43.84 -20.10 7.62
N ILE A 1050 44.52 -21.21 7.33
CA ILE A 1050 45.33 -21.95 8.31
C ILE A 1050 46.58 -21.12 8.61
N LYS A 1051 46.70 -20.59 9.84
CA LYS A 1051 47.93 -19.99 10.35
C LYS A 1051 48.59 -20.92 11.35
N ASN A 1052 49.69 -21.57 10.95
CA ASN A 1052 50.63 -22.16 11.91
C ASN A 1052 51.42 -21.05 12.60
N PRO A 1053 51.61 -21.11 13.93
CA PRO A 1053 52.46 -20.16 14.66
C PRO A 1053 53.94 -20.51 14.44
N ILE A 1054 54.49 -20.07 13.31
CA ILE A 1054 55.94 -19.93 13.10
C ILE A 1054 56.26 -18.44 13.10
N PHE A 1055 57.27 -18.04 13.87
CA PHE A 1055 57.71 -16.64 13.95
C PHE A 1055 58.17 -16.14 12.57
N LEU A 1056 57.57 -15.03 12.11
CA LEU A 1056 58.11 -14.25 11.01
C LEU A 1056 59.22 -13.34 11.55
N SER A 1057 60.47 -13.72 11.28
CA SER A 1057 61.56 -12.74 11.14
C SER A 1057 61.59 -12.23 9.70
N ASP A 1058 62.07 -11.00 9.48
CA ASP A 1058 62.03 -10.32 8.18
C ASP A 1058 62.64 -11.12 7.02
N ASP A 1059 61.98 -11.11 5.85
CA ASP A 1059 62.69 -10.69 4.65
C ASP A 1059 61.78 -10.06 3.56
N LYS A 1060 62.41 -9.43 2.57
CA LYS A 1060 61.89 -8.40 1.68
C LYS A 1060 60.88 -8.90 0.64
N ILE A 1061 59.95 -8.03 0.25
CA ILE A 1061 59.28 -8.11 -1.05
C ILE A 1061 60.24 -7.62 -2.13
N ASN A 1062 60.66 -8.51 -3.03
CA ASN A 1062 61.16 -8.11 -4.36
C ASN A 1062 59.98 -8.10 -5.34
N VAL A 1063 59.88 -7.05 -6.16
CA VAL A 1063 58.97 -7.01 -7.31
C VAL A 1063 59.80 -7.11 -8.59
N GLU A 1064 59.79 -8.28 -9.21
CA GLU A 1064 60.18 -8.41 -10.62
C GLU A 1064 58.92 -8.49 -11.48
N MET A 1065 58.75 -7.50 -12.37
CA MET A 1065 57.85 -7.64 -13.51
C MET A 1065 58.61 -8.31 -14.64
N ASN A 1066 58.01 -9.30 -15.29
CA ASN A 1066 58.36 -9.60 -16.68
C ASN A 1066 57.15 -10.14 -17.46
N ILE A 1067 57.13 -9.83 -18.75
CA ILE A 1067 56.01 -10.10 -19.67
C ILE A 1067 56.62 -10.72 -20.93
N ASP A 1068 56.16 -11.92 -21.32
CA ASP A 1068 55.64 -12.11 -22.69
C ASP A 1068 54.78 -13.39 -22.84
N ARG A 1069 54.16 -13.47 -24.02
CA ARG A 1069 53.32 -14.52 -24.61
C ARG A 1069 54.22 -15.67 -25.14
N SER A 1070 53.78 -16.73 -25.81
CA SER A 1070 52.58 -17.08 -26.60
C SER A 1070 52.52 -18.64 -26.70
N LEU A 1071 51.82 -19.39 -27.57
CA LEU A 1071 51.30 -19.25 -28.95
C LEU A 1071 50.38 -20.49 -29.19
N TYR A 1072 49.23 -20.44 -29.86
CA TYR A 1072 48.98 -20.68 -31.30
C TYR A 1072 47.43 -20.70 -31.49
N SER A 1073 46.79 -20.35 -32.61
CA SER A 1073 47.17 -20.03 -34.00
C SER A 1073 46.06 -19.15 -34.64
N TYR A 1074 45.94 -18.83 -35.95
CA TYR A 1074 46.67 -19.11 -37.20
C TYR A 1074 46.42 -17.92 -38.18
N GLN A 1075 47.06 -17.96 -39.36
CA GLN A 1075 46.74 -17.25 -40.62
C GLN A 1075 46.88 -15.70 -40.67
N HIS A 1076 48.05 -15.29 -41.18
CA HIS A 1076 48.26 -14.45 -42.38
C HIS A 1076 47.09 -13.59 -42.92
N ASN A 1077 47.33 -12.37 -43.42
CA ASN A 1077 48.51 -12.01 -44.25
C ASN A 1077 49.01 -10.55 -44.12
N SER A 1078 50.14 -10.24 -44.77
CA SER A 1078 50.97 -9.02 -44.59
C SER A 1078 50.59 -7.81 -45.47
N ASN A 1079 51.00 -6.59 -45.07
CA ASN A 1079 52.02 -5.78 -45.80
C ASN A 1079 52.32 -4.37 -45.21
N LEU A 1080 53.60 -3.97 -45.30
CA LEU A 1080 54.22 -2.61 -45.42
C LEU A 1080 53.62 -1.40 -44.63
N SER A 1081 54.28 -0.82 -43.61
CA SER A 1081 55.53 0.01 -43.57
C SER A 1081 55.31 1.54 -43.77
N VAL A 1082 55.33 2.38 -42.71
CA VAL A 1082 56.51 3.10 -42.13
C VAL A 1082 57.01 4.33 -42.92
N SER A 1083 56.92 5.53 -42.33
CA SER A 1083 57.99 6.58 -42.37
C SER A 1083 57.74 7.80 -41.43
N TYR A 1084 58.76 8.14 -40.62
CA TYR A 1084 59.34 9.45 -40.21
C TYR A 1084 58.50 10.77 -40.23
N PHE A 1085 58.66 11.70 -39.27
CA PHE A 1085 59.86 12.56 -39.10
C PHE A 1085 60.12 13.13 -37.67
N THR A 1086 61.20 13.93 -37.50
CA THR A 1086 61.80 14.42 -36.23
C THR A 1086 62.36 15.88 -36.38
N GLN A 1087 63.00 16.62 -35.44
CA GLN A 1087 63.58 16.37 -34.09
C GLN A 1087 63.89 17.69 -33.30
N SER A 1088 63.92 17.65 -31.95
CA SER A 1088 64.74 18.51 -31.03
C SER A 1088 64.32 20.00 -30.82
N ARG A 1089 64.90 20.84 -29.91
CA ARG A 1089 66.25 20.90 -29.28
C ARG A 1089 66.35 21.85 -28.04
N LEU A 1090 67.38 21.66 -27.18
CA LEU A 1090 67.92 22.55 -26.10
C LEU A 1090 66.99 22.83 -24.88
N GLY A 1091 67.40 22.89 -23.60
CA GLY A 1091 68.72 22.79 -22.90
C GLY A 1091 69.20 24.16 -22.37
N THR A 1092 69.68 24.39 -21.12
CA THR A 1092 70.06 23.58 -19.91
C THR A 1092 69.92 24.49 -18.64
N PHE A 1093 70.43 24.33 -17.38
CA PHE A 1093 71.38 23.44 -16.65
C PHE A 1093 71.25 23.66 -15.09
N ASN A 1094 72.06 22.96 -14.27
CA ASN A 1094 72.47 23.22 -12.85
C ASN A 1094 71.45 23.15 -11.67
N ASN A 1095 71.77 22.55 -10.49
CA ASN A 1095 72.88 21.62 -10.14
C ASN A 1095 72.67 20.83 -8.82
N GLU A 1096 73.34 19.66 -8.72
CA GLU A 1096 73.81 18.94 -7.49
C GLU A 1096 72.85 18.30 -6.45
N PHE A 1097 73.43 17.60 -5.45
CA PHE A 1097 72.96 16.28 -4.97
C PHE A 1097 73.30 15.95 -3.49
N SER A 1098 72.48 15.11 -2.83
CA SER A 1098 72.70 14.46 -1.50
C SER A 1098 72.74 15.38 -0.25
N SER A 1099 72.43 14.96 1.00
CA SER A 1099 72.47 13.62 1.61
C SER A 1099 71.62 13.49 2.92
N LEU A 1100 71.37 12.24 3.35
CA LEU A 1100 71.18 11.70 4.71
C LEU A 1100 70.14 12.29 5.74
N VAL A 1101 69.23 11.38 6.12
CA VAL A 1101 68.34 11.26 7.32
C VAL A 1101 69.21 11.02 8.61
N PRO A 1102 68.83 11.32 9.90
CA PRO A 1102 67.49 11.20 10.55
C PRO A 1102 66.97 12.29 11.55
N VAL A 1103 65.63 12.39 11.65
CA VAL A 1103 64.74 12.16 12.85
C VAL A 1103 65.35 12.46 14.26
N CYS A 1104 64.80 13.33 15.13
CA CYS A 1104 63.53 13.17 15.90
C CYS A 1104 63.13 14.36 16.85
N LEU A 1105 61.93 14.26 17.46
CA LEU A 1105 61.46 14.80 18.76
C LEU A 1105 61.21 16.33 19.03
N HIS A 1106 59.92 16.67 19.19
CA HIS A 1106 59.29 17.63 20.16
C HIS A 1106 59.68 19.14 20.13
N HIS A 1107 58.90 20.11 20.67
CA HIS A 1107 57.81 20.11 21.67
C HIS A 1107 56.87 21.36 21.53
N HIS A 1108 55.67 21.31 22.15
CA HIS A 1108 54.75 22.40 22.62
C HIS A 1108 54.51 23.75 21.87
N ILE A 1109 53.20 24.06 21.68
CA ILE A 1109 52.40 25.25 22.18
C ILE A 1109 53.17 26.60 22.28
N ASP A 1110 52.75 27.73 21.67
CA ASP A 1110 51.47 28.44 21.91
C ASP A 1110 51.04 29.52 20.86
N LYS A 1111 49.75 29.89 20.90
CA LYS A 1111 49.07 31.18 20.56
C LYS A 1111 49.55 32.24 19.52
N LEU A 1112 48.53 32.70 18.75
CA LEU A 1112 48.10 34.10 18.45
C LEU A 1112 48.59 34.93 17.23
N SER A 1113 47.68 35.85 16.81
CA SER A 1113 47.81 37.08 15.99
C SER A 1113 47.94 37.04 14.44
N VAL A 1114 46.76 37.12 13.80
CA VAL A 1114 46.35 37.96 12.64
C VAL A 1114 46.71 39.46 12.89
N PRO A 1115 46.95 40.39 11.90
CA PRO A 1115 46.30 40.54 10.58
C PRO A 1115 47.17 40.97 9.34
N ASP A 1116 46.47 41.25 8.22
CA ASP A 1116 46.80 42.15 7.10
C ASP A 1116 47.89 41.73 6.07
N LEU A 1117 47.87 42.17 4.80
CA LEU A 1117 47.06 43.18 4.09
C LEU A 1117 46.88 42.78 2.60
N ALA A 1118 45.90 43.37 1.87
CA ALA A 1118 45.55 42.97 0.49
C ALA A 1118 45.77 44.05 -0.60
N GLY A 1119 46.03 43.60 -1.83
CA GLY A 1119 46.19 44.38 -3.07
C GLY A 1119 46.95 43.56 -4.14
N TYR A 1120 46.78 43.71 -5.46
CA TYR A 1120 46.22 44.84 -6.23
C TYR A 1120 45.81 44.41 -7.67
N HIS A 1121 44.69 44.93 -8.22
CA HIS A 1121 44.31 45.01 -9.66
C HIS A 1121 44.17 43.74 -10.56
N SER A 1122 43.57 43.79 -11.76
CA SER A 1122 42.33 44.44 -12.27
C SER A 1122 42.09 44.12 -13.78
N LYS A 1123 40.80 44.03 -14.22
CA LYS A 1123 40.20 44.46 -15.54
C LYS A 1123 38.89 43.71 -15.83
N LYS A 1124 37.74 44.41 -15.87
CA LYS A 1124 36.98 44.89 -17.06
C LYS A 1124 36.06 43.83 -17.70
N HIS A 1125 34.83 44.11 -18.17
CA HIS A 1125 33.93 45.31 -18.13
C HIS A 1125 32.67 44.94 -17.29
N GLY A 1126 31.75 45.81 -16.87
CA GLY A 1126 31.42 47.18 -17.26
C GLY A 1126 30.19 47.25 -18.18
N ASP A 1127 29.27 48.23 -18.14
CA ASP A 1127 29.08 49.44 -17.30
C ASP A 1127 27.61 49.94 -17.56
N ASP A 1128 26.69 50.44 -16.70
CA ASP A 1128 26.44 50.60 -15.24
C ASP A 1128 24.94 51.03 -15.01
N TRP A 1129 24.41 51.09 -13.76
CA TRP A 1129 23.51 52.13 -13.16
C TRP A 1129 22.21 51.74 -12.38
N LYS A 1130 22.08 52.37 -11.18
CA LYS A 1130 20.86 52.83 -10.44
C LYS A 1130 19.96 51.79 -9.71
N LYS A 1131 19.47 52.05 -8.49
CA LYS A 1131 19.81 53.03 -7.42
C LYS A 1131 19.06 52.66 -6.11
N PHE A 1132 19.69 52.85 -4.93
CA PHE A 1132 19.17 53.24 -3.58
C PHE A 1132 17.73 52.82 -3.16
N GLU A 1133 17.41 52.43 -1.91
CA GLU A 1133 18.08 52.73 -0.63
C GLU A 1133 17.75 51.71 0.51
N ARG A 1134 18.32 51.98 1.68
CA ARG A 1134 18.04 51.54 3.08
C ARG A 1134 16.58 51.11 3.42
N ASP A 1135 16.29 50.34 4.47
CA ASP A 1135 16.98 50.15 5.77
C ASP A 1135 16.85 48.72 6.34
N THR A 1136 17.56 48.42 7.44
CA THR A 1136 17.24 47.30 8.36
C THR A 1136 17.10 47.81 9.79
N PRO A 1137 16.36 47.12 10.67
CA PRO A 1137 17.10 46.35 11.69
C PRO A 1137 16.47 45.02 12.13
N ARG A 1138 17.36 44.04 12.29
CA ARG A 1138 17.38 42.92 13.25
C ARG A 1138 16.16 42.72 14.17
N VAL A 1139 15.57 41.51 14.09
CA VAL A 1139 15.31 40.67 15.28
C VAL A 1139 16.06 39.34 15.07
N LEU A 1140 16.40 38.65 16.16
CA LEU A 1140 17.32 37.49 16.18
C LEU A 1140 16.73 36.35 17.03
N PHE A 1141 17.29 35.14 16.86
CA PHE A 1141 17.13 33.95 17.70
C PHE A 1141 15.83 33.11 17.54
N PRO A 1142 15.86 31.77 17.78
CA PRO A 1142 15.68 30.85 16.65
C PRO A 1142 14.76 29.63 16.91
N TYR A 1143 14.80 28.67 15.98
CA TYR A 1143 14.47 27.25 16.16
C TYR A 1143 14.79 26.67 17.56
N ILE A 1144 13.93 25.79 18.07
CA ILE A 1144 14.26 24.45 18.62
C ILE A 1144 12.96 23.71 19.00
N TRP A 1145 12.89 22.42 18.63
CA TRP A 1145 11.68 21.54 18.53
C TRP A 1145 10.72 21.92 17.39
#